data_AF-A0A2S4L6N2-F1
#
_entry.id   AF-A0A2S4L6N2-F1
#
_cell.length_a   1.000
_cell.length_b   1.000
_cell.length_c   1.000
_cell.angle_alpha   90.00
_cell.angle_beta   90.00
_cell.angle_gamma   90.00
#
_symmetry.space_group_name_H-M   'P 1'
#
loop_
_entity.id
_entity.type
_entity.pdbx_description
1 polymer ?
#
loop_
_entity_poly.entity_id
_entity_poly.type
_entity_poly.pdbx_seq_one_letter_code
_entity_poly.pdbx_strand_id
1 'polypeptide(L)'
;MKPFGMHALWGLRCTKSRLASRSCWVCPSCQPRHVRQCRWSSSDGSPKSTDKPYYITTPIFYVNAAPHIGHLYTMVLTDVLKRWQQINGNEAFLCTGTDEHGMKIQRAAAKEGMHPKEFCDSNSNKFRELAASADIAHDFFIRTTDAEHKEAVKQFWLQLKHGLPEKLGLYKGSHEGWYAVSDECFYPEDMVQPSIVPQTGKKIMVSVETDSEVEWIKEETWFFPLTKYKDALLKFYDENPDWITPAHRMNEVRNWVENHLEDLSITRPVSRLSWGIPDPEDSKQTIYVWVDALINYITKAGYGTRWHSASDDMGLWPADLQVIGKDILRFHTIYWPALLMALDLPLPKRILCHNHWTMSNRKMSKSLGNVVNPFFAVQRWDVDPLRYFLMRNGSFSKDMSYSNQLIGSVYAKDLKANIGNLFYRIARPKVTAKWSTKEAVATYRDGGFQDFMNMKAADSSQERYFSLESHLKKATPAFCEEMDYCNTGGAIRAVFNLLRETNRYVSDTEPWNLVKNPDPESRALLNWVIFNSAEALRIAGILLQPIMPTKASELLNELGVKPERRTVQYARKGKDVDYGTEAQPSSDKGRTKKWDTIFPPTPNANDSDAEVMEQLRTMLQSKTKNKMNQMAELLAMEARMGEEAVTKLRMNHSQDESQVRGMRMSEGGSGTAYPGPGLPNFNLSRTTSLRHASRKQGNMRINEKTAIATSQVLLVPYEAHHVLNYHGWMQDPSIQEATASEPMSLEEEYENQQSWRTARDKLTFIVCEPLQATPDGGDVRFVRAKDADADDRMRGDINFFLYPDEEEEDTSQNGLIGEVDVMIADTEHRGQGFGGASVRALLTYLQRRLAEILKEHTTGDGSLNQGDAKLTGLMAKIKQGNVGSRALFQKLGFRQRGEVNYFGEVTMVMEWGEAERRVEEWARGEVEGYREVVYGVLADELGES
;
A
#
# COMPACT_ATOMS: atom_id res chain seq x y z
N MET A 1 -31.74 -15.29 64.02
CA MET A 1 -31.98 -16.66 63.51
C MET A 1 -31.27 -16.74 62.16
N LYS A 2 -29.98 -17.06 62.02
CA LYS A 2 -29.28 -18.37 62.22
C LYS A 2 -29.98 -19.54 61.48
N PRO A 3 -29.24 -20.50 60.87
CA PRO A 3 -28.37 -20.39 59.67
C PRO A 3 -28.43 -21.70 58.79
N PHE A 4 -27.38 -21.95 58.00
CA PHE A 4 -26.92 -23.24 57.41
C PHE A 4 -27.50 -23.65 56.05
N GLY A 5 -26.72 -24.22 55.12
CA GLY A 5 -25.38 -24.76 55.20
C GLY A 5 -25.11 -25.65 53.99
N MET A 6 -23.83 -25.77 53.65
CA MET A 6 -23.22 -26.35 52.45
C MET A 6 -23.33 -27.88 52.29
N HIS A 7 -22.83 -28.32 51.12
CA HIS A 7 -22.29 -29.63 50.71
C HIS A 7 -23.30 -30.60 50.06
N ALA A 8 -23.21 -30.97 48.78
CA ALA A 8 -22.13 -31.47 47.90
C ALA A 8 -22.08 -33.02 47.83
N LEU A 9 -22.00 -33.47 46.56
CA LEU A 9 -21.46 -34.72 46.02
C LEU A 9 -22.40 -35.91 45.72
N TRP A 10 -22.49 -36.12 44.39
CA TRP A 10 -22.27 -37.36 43.63
C TRP A 10 -23.37 -38.41 43.52
N GLY A 11 -23.62 -38.81 42.25
CA GLY A 11 -23.82 -40.22 41.95
C GLY A 11 -24.95 -40.59 40.97
N LEU A 12 -24.69 -40.37 39.68
CA LEU A 12 -25.04 -41.26 38.56
C LEU A 12 -26.51 -41.44 38.09
N ARG A 13 -26.67 -41.00 36.83
CA ARG A 13 -27.41 -41.59 35.70
C ARG A 13 -28.92 -41.75 35.83
N CYS A 14 -29.63 -40.92 35.07
CA CYS A 14 -30.85 -41.37 34.39
C CYS A 14 -30.97 -40.72 33.00
N THR A 15 -31.02 -41.60 32.00
CA THR A 15 -31.40 -41.35 30.60
C THR A 15 -32.76 -40.66 30.50
N LYS A 16 -32.88 -39.63 29.65
CA LYS A 16 -34.19 -39.18 29.16
C LYS A 16 -34.18 -38.92 27.66
N SER A 17 -35.24 -39.48 27.07
CA SER A 17 -35.66 -39.54 25.68
C SER A 17 -35.93 -38.17 25.06
N ARG A 18 -35.61 -38.06 23.77
CA ARG A 18 -35.99 -36.96 22.88
C ARG A 18 -37.49 -37.02 22.54
N LEU A 19 -38.20 -35.93 22.79
CA LEU A 19 -39.49 -35.63 22.15
C LEU A 19 -39.23 -34.61 21.04
N ALA A 20 -39.71 -34.93 19.84
CA ALA A 20 -39.59 -34.12 18.65
C ALA A 20 -40.74 -33.11 18.55
N SER A 21 -40.44 -31.85 18.24
CA SER A 21 -41.39 -30.87 17.72
C SER A 21 -41.00 -30.45 16.30
N ARG A 22 -41.99 -30.44 15.42
CA ARG A 22 -41.90 -30.27 13.95
C ARG A 22 -41.34 -28.91 13.53
N SER A 23 -40.51 -28.93 12.48
CA SER A 23 -39.93 -27.76 11.82
C SER A 23 -40.87 -27.15 10.78
N CYS A 24 -41.09 -25.83 10.82
CA CYS A 24 -41.60 -25.07 9.68
C CYS A 24 -40.57 -25.07 8.54
N TRP A 25 -41.01 -25.44 7.34
CA TRP A 25 -40.18 -25.43 6.15
C TRP A 25 -40.14 -24.01 5.57
N VAL A 26 -38.94 -23.43 5.43
CA VAL A 26 -38.72 -22.11 4.79
C VAL A 26 -38.02 -22.34 3.44
N CYS A 27 -38.52 -21.67 2.41
CA CYS A 27 -38.03 -21.77 1.03
C CYS A 27 -36.53 -21.39 0.90
N PRO A 28 -35.74 -22.09 0.07
CA PRO A 28 -34.32 -21.81 -0.15
C PRO A 28 -33.98 -20.39 -0.65
N SER A 29 -34.92 -19.68 -1.28
CA SER A 29 -34.70 -18.31 -1.77
C SER A 29 -34.84 -17.23 -0.68
N CYS A 30 -35.37 -17.58 0.49
CA CYS A 30 -35.63 -16.65 1.59
C CYS A 30 -34.63 -16.77 2.74
N GLN A 31 -33.57 -17.59 2.60
CA GLN A 31 -32.48 -17.65 3.57
C GLN A 31 -31.48 -16.52 3.31
N PRO A 32 -31.12 -15.68 4.31
CA PRO A 32 -29.99 -14.78 4.17
C PRO A 32 -28.72 -15.60 3.90
N ARG A 33 -27.95 -15.18 2.89
CA ARG A 33 -26.67 -15.81 2.53
C ARG A 33 -25.70 -15.67 3.71
N HIS A 34 -25.68 -16.65 4.60
CA HIS A 34 -24.57 -16.83 5.53
C HIS A 34 -23.31 -17.11 4.71
N VAL A 35 -22.32 -16.22 4.83
CA VAL A 35 -20.94 -16.47 4.41
C VAL A 35 -20.53 -17.79 5.05
N ARG A 36 -20.23 -18.79 4.22
CA ARG A 36 -19.66 -20.04 4.69
C ARG A 36 -18.27 -19.70 5.24
N GLN A 37 -18.17 -19.49 6.55
CA GLN A 37 -16.91 -19.69 7.25
C GLN A 37 -16.52 -21.15 6.99
N CYS A 38 -15.52 -21.36 6.13
CA CYS A 38 -14.78 -22.60 6.13
C CYS A 38 -14.08 -22.70 7.49
N ARG A 39 -14.80 -23.22 8.50
CA ARG A 39 -14.15 -23.86 9.62
C ARG A 39 -13.32 -24.97 9.01
N TRP A 40 -12.00 -24.82 9.11
CA TRP A 40 -11.08 -25.92 8.96
C TRP A 40 -11.49 -26.94 10.01
N SER A 41 -12.21 -27.98 9.58
CA SER A 41 -12.60 -29.06 10.46
C SER A 41 -11.35 -29.84 10.80
N SER A 42 -10.75 -29.56 11.95
CA SER A 42 -9.82 -30.46 12.61
C SER A 42 -10.61 -31.65 13.15
N SER A 43 -11.00 -32.56 12.27
CA SER A 43 -11.45 -33.89 12.67
C SER A 43 -10.27 -34.83 12.59
N ASP A 44 -9.37 -34.72 13.56
CA ASP A 44 -8.77 -35.89 14.18
C ASP A 44 -8.38 -35.55 15.62
N GLY A 45 -8.66 -36.46 16.55
CA GLY A 45 -8.49 -36.27 17.99
C GLY A 45 -7.03 -36.26 18.39
N SER A 46 -6.29 -35.20 18.06
CA SER A 46 -5.02 -34.91 18.70
C SER A 46 -5.26 -34.54 20.18
N PRO A 47 -4.38 -34.95 21.10
CA PRO A 47 -4.51 -34.56 22.50
C PRO A 47 -4.47 -33.03 22.54
N LYS A 48 -5.46 -32.40 23.19
CA LYS A 48 -5.43 -30.95 23.46
C LYS A 48 -4.07 -30.65 24.06
N SER A 49 -3.23 -29.87 23.36
CA SER A 49 -1.97 -29.42 23.94
C SER A 49 -2.31 -28.65 25.22
N THR A 50 -1.58 -28.92 26.29
CA THR A 50 -1.65 -28.15 27.54
C THR A 50 -1.07 -26.74 27.39
N ASP A 51 -0.59 -26.39 26.19
CA ASP A 51 0.05 -25.12 25.88
C ASP A 51 -0.97 -24.05 25.48
N LYS A 52 -0.73 -22.84 25.97
CA LYS A 52 -1.53 -21.64 25.69
C LYS A 52 -1.62 -21.39 24.17
N PRO A 53 -2.84 -21.19 23.60
CA PRO A 53 -3.00 -20.88 22.19
C PRO A 53 -2.26 -19.60 21.77
N TYR A 54 -1.84 -19.54 20.51
CA TYR A 54 -1.16 -18.39 19.93
C TYR A 54 -2.12 -17.20 19.78
N TYR A 55 -1.84 -16.08 20.44
CA TYR A 55 -2.69 -14.90 20.37
C TYR A 55 -2.01 -13.75 19.63
N ILE A 56 -2.65 -13.27 18.57
CA ILE A 56 -2.13 -12.21 17.70
C ILE A 56 -3.16 -11.09 17.53
N THR A 57 -2.68 -9.84 17.47
CA THR A 57 -3.56 -8.66 17.37
C THR A 57 -3.16 -7.71 16.26
N THR A 58 -4.14 -7.12 15.58
CA THR A 58 -3.95 -5.85 14.86
C THR A 58 -4.06 -4.69 15.86
N PRO A 59 -3.74 -3.44 15.48
CA PRO A 59 -4.27 -2.28 16.18
C PRO A 59 -5.79 -2.25 16.02
N ILE A 60 -6.47 -1.50 16.89
CA ILE A 60 -7.84 -1.07 16.63
C ILE A 60 -7.81 0.23 15.82
N PHE A 61 -8.68 0.33 14.81
CA PHE A 61 -8.62 1.43 13.85
C PHE A 61 -9.59 2.56 14.21
N TYR A 62 -9.12 3.81 14.18
CA TYR A 62 -9.98 4.97 14.36
C TYR A 62 -11.08 5.02 13.30
N VAL A 63 -12.33 5.22 13.73
CA VAL A 63 -13.51 5.27 12.85
C VAL A 63 -13.90 6.69 12.42
N ASN A 64 -12.94 7.62 12.43
CA ASN A 64 -13.16 9.02 12.03
C ASN A 64 -13.44 9.17 10.52
N ALA A 65 -13.09 8.18 9.69
CA ALA A 65 -13.54 8.09 8.31
C ALA A 65 -13.35 6.67 7.73
N ALA A 66 -13.73 6.48 6.46
CA ALA A 66 -13.67 5.19 5.77
C ALA A 66 -12.26 4.55 5.74
N PRO A 67 -12.17 3.21 5.66
CA PRO A 67 -10.91 2.50 5.66
C PRO A 67 -10.14 2.66 4.33
N HIS A 68 -8.82 2.52 4.38
CA HIS A 68 -7.93 2.59 3.22
C HIS A 68 -6.98 1.37 3.14
N ILE A 69 -6.17 1.28 2.09
CA ILE A 69 -5.26 0.14 1.87
C ILE A 69 -4.25 -0.10 3.02
N GLY A 70 -3.92 0.93 3.81
CA GLY A 70 -3.05 0.78 4.99
C GLY A 70 -3.70 -0.05 6.11
N HIS A 71 -5.00 0.16 6.35
CA HIS A 71 -5.76 -0.69 7.27
C HIS A 71 -5.86 -2.13 6.74
N LEU A 72 -6.14 -2.27 5.43
CA LEU A 72 -6.20 -3.58 4.79
C LEU A 72 -4.86 -4.33 4.93
N TYR A 73 -3.74 -3.67 4.68
CA TYR A 73 -2.41 -4.27 4.82
C TYR A 73 -2.18 -4.82 6.22
N THR A 74 -2.49 -4.04 7.25
CA THR A 74 -2.33 -4.46 8.65
C THR A 74 -3.18 -5.69 8.96
N MET A 75 -4.44 -5.70 8.51
CA MET A 75 -5.34 -6.85 8.68
C MET A 75 -4.82 -8.09 7.95
N VAL A 76 -4.39 -7.95 6.68
CA VAL A 76 -3.88 -9.05 5.86
C VAL A 76 -2.59 -9.62 6.44
N LEU A 77 -1.62 -8.78 6.82
CA LEU A 77 -0.35 -9.23 7.42
C LEU A 77 -0.62 -10.07 8.67
N THR A 78 -1.49 -9.57 9.55
CA THR A 78 -1.81 -10.24 10.81
C THR A 78 -2.56 -11.55 10.58
N ASP A 79 -3.48 -11.58 9.61
CA ASP A 79 -4.19 -12.80 9.19
C ASP A 79 -3.26 -13.84 8.57
N VAL A 80 -2.29 -13.41 7.75
CA VAL A 80 -1.26 -14.29 7.16
C VAL A 80 -0.42 -14.94 8.25
N LEU A 81 0.00 -14.17 9.25
CA LEU A 81 0.78 -14.69 10.38
C LEU A 81 -0.05 -15.62 11.28
N LYS A 82 -1.35 -15.33 11.50
CA LYS A 82 -2.27 -16.25 12.17
C LYS A 82 -2.39 -17.58 11.39
N ARG A 83 -2.66 -17.51 10.08
CA ARG A 83 -2.83 -18.69 9.22
C ARG A 83 -1.54 -19.50 9.12
N TRP A 84 -0.38 -18.87 9.18
CA TRP A 84 0.92 -19.54 9.31
C TRP A 84 0.96 -20.44 10.54
N GLN A 85 0.62 -19.91 11.71
CA GLN A 85 0.57 -20.69 12.95
C GLN A 85 -0.39 -21.89 12.83
N GLN A 86 -1.55 -21.69 12.21
CA GLN A 86 -2.54 -22.76 12.01
C GLN A 86 -2.02 -23.88 11.11
N ILE A 87 -1.42 -23.55 9.96
CA ILE A 87 -0.86 -24.60 9.07
C ILE A 87 0.40 -25.24 9.65
N ASN A 88 1.06 -24.58 10.61
CA ASN A 88 2.18 -25.11 11.38
C ASN A 88 1.72 -25.96 12.60
N GLY A 89 0.42 -26.16 12.78
CA GLY A 89 -0.15 -27.06 13.79
C GLY A 89 -0.54 -26.40 15.11
N ASN A 90 -0.44 -25.07 15.22
CA ASN A 90 -0.78 -24.34 16.44
C ASN A 90 -2.25 -23.87 16.41
N GLU A 91 -2.92 -23.91 17.56
CA GLU A 91 -4.17 -23.16 17.74
C GLU A 91 -3.85 -21.66 17.81
N ALA A 92 -4.53 -20.85 17.01
CA ALA A 92 -4.23 -19.41 16.91
C ALA A 92 -5.50 -18.56 16.85
N PHE A 93 -5.50 -17.45 17.58
CA PHE A 93 -6.59 -16.49 17.68
C PHE A 93 -6.15 -15.09 17.29
N LEU A 94 -6.96 -14.41 16.46
CA LEU A 94 -6.74 -13.06 15.97
C LEU A 94 -7.83 -12.11 16.51
N CYS A 95 -7.40 -11.07 17.23
CA CYS A 95 -8.25 -9.93 17.59
C CYS A 95 -7.95 -8.73 16.70
N THR A 96 -9.00 -8.17 16.10
CA THR A 96 -8.98 -6.88 15.39
C THR A 96 -10.16 -6.03 15.88
N GLY A 97 -10.28 -4.78 15.46
CA GLY A 97 -11.38 -3.95 15.91
C GLY A 97 -11.29 -2.47 15.57
N THR A 98 -12.12 -1.68 16.24
CA THR A 98 -12.25 -0.25 16.02
C THR A 98 -12.12 0.56 17.30
N ASP A 99 -11.38 1.66 17.21
CA ASP A 99 -11.27 2.69 18.22
C ASP A 99 -12.31 3.80 17.94
N GLU A 100 -13.19 4.00 18.91
CA GLU A 100 -14.45 4.70 18.73
C GLU A 100 -14.66 5.85 19.70
N HIS A 101 -13.69 6.17 20.56
CA HIS A 101 -13.77 7.30 21.49
C HIS A 101 -12.79 8.42 21.10
N GLY A 102 -12.83 9.55 21.80
CA GLY A 102 -11.89 10.67 21.60
C GLY A 102 -12.47 11.87 20.86
N MET A 103 -11.71 12.97 20.86
CA MET A 103 -12.15 14.26 20.32
C MET A 103 -12.26 14.21 18.80
N LYS A 104 -11.36 13.47 18.14
CA LYS A 104 -11.40 13.21 16.69
C LYS A 104 -12.76 12.66 16.24
N ILE A 105 -13.28 11.68 16.96
CA ILE A 105 -14.58 11.06 16.66
C ILE A 105 -15.72 12.04 16.94
N GLN A 106 -15.69 12.72 18.09
CA GLN A 106 -16.70 13.71 18.47
C GLN A 106 -16.81 14.82 17.41
N ARG A 107 -15.68 15.35 16.93
CA ARG A 107 -15.64 16.39 15.89
C ARG A 107 -16.06 15.87 14.52
N ALA A 108 -15.64 14.66 14.13
CA ALA A 108 -16.05 14.06 12.86
C ALA A 108 -17.57 13.83 12.81
N ALA A 109 -18.15 13.29 13.88
CA ALA A 109 -19.59 13.08 13.99
C ALA A 109 -20.36 14.41 13.97
N ALA A 110 -19.89 15.43 14.69
CA ALA A 110 -20.49 16.76 14.68
C ALA A 110 -20.44 17.42 13.30
N LYS A 111 -19.35 17.25 12.54
CA LYS A 111 -19.21 17.76 11.17
C LYS A 111 -20.24 17.14 10.21
N GLU A 112 -20.60 15.88 10.41
CA GLU A 112 -21.66 15.20 9.63
C GLU A 112 -23.06 15.37 10.24
N GLY A 113 -23.21 16.12 11.33
CA GLY A 113 -24.50 16.31 12.00
C GLY A 113 -25.08 15.03 12.61
N MET A 114 -24.24 14.04 12.93
CA MET A 114 -24.63 12.74 13.46
C MET A 114 -24.27 12.59 14.94
N HIS A 115 -25.02 11.76 15.68
CA HIS A 115 -24.62 11.38 17.03
C HIS A 115 -23.36 10.49 16.98
N PRO A 116 -22.35 10.68 17.85
CA PRO A 116 -21.10 9.92 17.80
C PRO A 116 -21.27 8.40 17.79
N LYS A 117 -22.21 7.86 18.57
CA LYS A 117 -22.51 6.43 18.58
C LYS A 117 -22.94 5.89 17.21
N GLU A 118 -23.83 6.63 16.53
CA GLU A 118 -24.37 6.22 15.22
C GLU A 118 -23.30 6.34 14.13
N PHE A 119 -22.48 7.39 14.20
CA PHE A 119 -21.32 7.58 13.34
C PHE A 119 -20.32 6.43 13.49
N CYS A 120 -19.98 6.06 14.73
CA CYS A 120 -19.12 4.92 15.02
C CYS A 120 -19.73 3.59 14.57
N ASP A 121 -21.03 3.36 14.80
CA ASP A 121 -21.72 2.15 14.34
C ASP A 121 -21.61 1.98 12.82
N SER A 122 -21.87 3.06 12.06
CA SER A 122 -21.78 3.07 10.59
C SER A 122 -20.35 2.78 10.11
N ASN A 123 -19.36 3.51 10.63
CA ASN A 123 -17.99 3.37 10.17
C ASN A 123 -17.34 2.07 10.65
N SER A 124 -17.64 1.58 11.86
CA SER A 124 -17.18 0.27 12.35
C SER A 124 -17.71 -0.87 11.46
N ASN A 125 -18.95 -0.78 10.99
CA ASN A 125 -19.49 -1.75 10.03
C ASN A 125 -18.70 -1.76 8.71
N LYS A 126 -18.25 -0.60 8.19
CA LYS A 126 -17.37 -0.56 7.00
C LYS A 126 -16.04 -1.30 7.23
N PHE A 127 -15.46 -1.23 8.44
CA PHE A 127 -14.26 -2.02 8.76
C PHE A 127 -14.54 -3.52 8.85
N ARG A 128 -15.70 -3.93 9.37
CA ARG A 128 -16.13 -5.33 9.36
C ARG A 128 -16.36 -5.86 7.94
N GLU A 129 -17.00 -5.06 7.09
CA GLU A 129 -17.20 -5.37 5.68
C GLU A 129 -15.87 -5.48 4.93
N LEU A 130 -14.92 -4.58 5.22
CA LEU A 130 -13.56 -4.68 4.69
C LEU A 130 -12.90 -6.01 5.10
N ALA A 131 -12.93 -6.35 6.39
CA ALA A 131 -12.37 -7.61 6.88
C ALA A 131 -13.03 -8.83 6.21
N ALA A 132 -14.35 -8.81 6.01
CA ALA A 132 -15.07 -9.87 5.31
C ALA A 132 -14.70 -9.96 3.82
N SER A 133 -14.64 -8.82 3.12
CA SER A 133 -14.29 -8.76 1.68
C SER A 133 -12.85 -9.19 1.41
N ALA A 134 -11.95 -9.01 2.37
CA ALA A 134 -10.54 -9.37 2.27
C ALA A 134 -10.20 -10.78 2.81
N ASP A 135 -11.21 -11.59 3.13
CA ASP A 135 -11.08 -12.93 3.72
C ASP A 135 -10.19 -12.94 4.98
N ILE A 136 -10.39 -11.98 5.88
CA ILE A 136 -9.67 -11.91 7.16
C ILE A 136 -10.32 -12.86 8.16
N ALA A 137 -9.59 -13.92 8.54
CA ALA A 137 -10.04 -14.92 9.50
C ALA A 137 -9.78 -14.48 10.94
N HIS A 138 -10.35 -13.34 11.34
CA HIS A 138 -10.33 -12.87 12.73
C HIS A 138 -11.33 -13.64 13.59
N ASP A 139 -11.01 -13.87 14.87
CA ASP A 139 -11.87 -14.58 15.82
C ASP A 139 -12.66 -13.58 16.68
N PHE A 140 -12.08 -12.40 16.91
CA PHE A 140 -12.72 -11.31 17.65
C PHE A 140 -12.66 -10.01 16.85
N PHE A 141 -13.79 -9.32 16.80
CA PHE A 141 -13.89 -7.93 16.33
C PHE A 141 -14.35 -7.07 17.50
N ILE A 142 -13.41 -6.45 18.20
CA ILE A 142 -13.71 -5.59 19.37
C ILE A 142 -14.11 -4.19 18.92
N ARG A 143 -14.99 -3.56 19.69
CA ARG A 143 -15.27 -2.12 19.59
C ARG A 143 -15.06 -1.51 20.97
N THR A 144 -14.40 -0.34 21.06
CA THR A 144 -14.21 0.29 22.37
C THR A 144 -15.53 0.76 23.00
N THR A 145 -16.60 0.87 22.20
CA THR A 145 -17.95 1.13 22.71
C THR A 145 -18.66 -0.10 23.31
N ASP A 146 -18.11 -1.31 23.18
CA ASP A 146 -18.68 -2.55 23.73
C ASP A 146 -18.77 -2.48 25.27
N ALA A 147 -19.87 -2.97 25.84
CA ALA A 147 -20.09 -2.93 27.29
C ALA A 147 -19.01 -3.72 28.07
N GLU A 148 -18.59 -4.86 27.52
CA GLU A 148 -17.50 -5.67 28.07
C GLU A 148 -16.18 -4.88 28.17
N HIS A 149 -15.86 -4.11 27.13
CA HIS A 149 -14.64 -3.30 27.10
C HIS A 149 -14.71 -2.13 28.08
N LYS A 150 -15.85 -1.45 28.16
CA LYS A 150 -16.06 -0.37 29.14
C LYS A 150 -15.87 -0.85 30.58
N GLU A 151 -16.34 -2.05 30.88
CA GLU A 151 -16.12 -2.66 32.20
C GLU A 151 -14.64 -3.01 32.41
N ALA A 152 -13.96 -3.59 31.41
CA ALA A 152 -12.53 -3.85 31.47
C ALA A 152 -11.70 -2.59 31.74
N VAL A 153 -11.98 -1.49 31.03
CA VAL A 153 -11.30 -0.19 31.25
C VAL A 153 -11.57 0.35 32.64
N LYS A 154 -12.83 0.28 33.10
CA LYS A 154 -13.20 0.71 34.45
C LYS A 154 -12.45 -0.07 35.53
N GLN A 155 -12.36 -1.39 35.40
CA GLN A 155 -11.63 -2.22 36.36
C GLN A 155 -10.13 -1.89 36.34
N PHE A 156 -9.53 -1.77 35.16
CA PHE A 156 -8.12 -1.37 35.00
C PHE A 156 -7.83 -0.03 35.67
N TRP A 157 -8.70 0.95 35.43
CA TRP A 157 -8.61 2.29 35.98
C TRP A 157 -8.65 2.32 37.50
N LEU A 158 -9.61 1.59 38.10
CA LEU A 158 -9.74 1.50 39.56
C LEU A 158 -8.51 0.83 40.20
N GLN A 159 -7.94 -0.18 39.54
CA GLN A 159 -6.70 -0.81 40.00
C GLN A 159 -5.51 0.16 39.94
N LEU A 160 -5.36 0.95 38.87
CA LEU A 160 -4.30 1.96 38.81
C LEU A 160 -4.43 3.02 39.91
N LYS A 161 -5.67 3.43 40.20
CA LYS A 161 -5.96 4.52 41.15
C LYS A 161 -5.80 4.10 42.60
N HIS A 162 -6.20 2.88 42.95
CA HIS A 162 -6.27 2.41 44.34
C HIS A 162 -5.34 1.25 44.68
N GLY A 163 -4.90 0.48 43.69
CA GLY A 163 -4.09 -0.72 43.87
C GLY A 163 -2.58 -0.46 43.94
N LEU A 164 -2.13 0.73 43.56
CA LEU A 164 -0.72 1.07 43.48
C LEU A 164 -0.23 1.83 44.73
N PRO A 165 1.03 1.64 45.15
CA PRO A 165 1.64 2.50 46.16
C PRO A 165 1.58 3.97 45.74
N GLU A 166 1.38 4.89 46.68
CA GLU A 166 1.17 6.33 46.41
C GLU A 166 2.22 6.96 45.48
N LYS A 167 3.48 6.48 45.53
CA LYS A 167 4.58 6.99 44.68
C LYS A 167 4.61 6.45 43.25
N LEU A 168 3.84 5.41 42.95
CA LEU A 168 3.75 4.72 41.66
C LEU A 168 2.34 4.77 41.05
N GLY A 169 1.35 5.17 41.86
CA GLY A 169 -0.05 5.34 41.49
C GLY A 169 -0.36 6.68 40.83
N LEU A 170 -1.62 6.83 40.46
CA LEU A 170 -2.12 8.02 39.78
C LEU A 170 -2.11 9.23 40.72
N TYR A 171 -1.74 10.40 40.20
CA TYR A 171 -1.80 11.66 40.95
C TYR A 171 -2.52 12.74 40.15
N LYS A 172 -3.19 13.67 40.84
CA LYS A 172 -3.81 14.84 40.20
C LYS A 172 -2.78 15.94 39.98
N GLY A 173 -2.85 16.61 38.84
CA GLY A 173 -2.04 17.78 38.52
C GLY A 173 -2.72 18.70 37.52
N SER A 174 -2.09 19.83 37.23
CA SER A 174 -2.48 20.72 36.14
C SER A 174 -1.51 20.47 34.99
N HIS A 175 -2.04 20.14 33.81
CA HIS A 175 -1.25 20.11 32.59
C HIS A 175 -1.46 21.41 31.81
N GLU A 176 -0.37 22.04 31.42
CA GLU A 176 -0.35 23.30 30.68
C GLU A 176 0.55 23.10 29.47
N GLY A 177 0.02 23.31 28.27
CA GLY A 177 0.82 23.13 27.06
C GLY A 177 0.01 23.31 25.78
N TRP A 178 0.73 23.29 24.66
CA TRP A 178 0.14 23.33 23.33
C TRP A 178 -0.43 21.97 22.99
N TYR A 179 -1.67 21.91 22.51
CA TYR A 179 -2.36 20.67 22.23
C TYR A 179 -2.89 20.65 20.80
N ALA A 180 -2.51 19.62 20.02
CA ALA A 180 -3.08 19.41 18.69
C ALA A 180 -4.21 18.38 18.76
N VAL A 181 -5.38 18.77 18.29
CA VAL A 181 -6.55 17.87 18.30
C VAL A 181 -6.46 16.83 17.17
N SER A 182 -5.91 17.21 16.02
CA SER A 182 -5.64 16.29 14.89
C SER A 182 -4.63 15.20 15.24
N ASP A 183 -3.80 15.40 16.27
CA ASP A 183 -2.82 14.41 16.72
C ASP A 183 -3.24 13.75 18.05
N GLU A 184 -4.18 14.35 18.78
CA GLU A 184 -4.59 14.00 20.16
C GLU A 184 -3.43 14.05 21.18
N CYS A 185 -2.41 14.88 20.90
CA CYS A 185 -1.16 14.93 21.65
C CYS A 185 -0.84 16.35 22.14
N PHE A 186 -0.16 16.43 23.28
CA PHE A 186 0.48 17.66 23.73
C PHE A 186 1.86 17.79 23.06
N TYR A 187 2.21 19.02 22.71
CA TYR A 187 3.50 19.41 22.15
C TYR A 187 4.20 20.37 23.13
N PRO A 188 5.49 20.16 23.40
CA PRO A 188 6.29 21.13 24.12
C PRO A 188 6.45 22.43 23.30
N GLU A 189 6.78 23.54 23.97
CA GLU A 189 6.83 24.88 23.35
C GLU A 189 7.82 24.99 22.18
N ASP A 190 8.88 24.20 22.18
CA ASP A 190 9.89 24.14 21.13
C ASP A 190 9.45 23.34 19.89
N MET A 191 8.37 22.56 20.00
CA MET A 191 7.79 21.75 18.93
C MET A 191 6.54 22.38 18.32
N VAL A 192 6.30 23.67 18.57
CA VAL A 192 5.22 24.45 17.96
C VAL A 192 5.73 25.77 17.37
N GLN A 193 5.09 26.23 16.30
CA GLN A 193 5.47 27.45 15.61
C GLN A 193 4.25 28.28 15.18
N PRO A 194 4.35 29.60 15.14
CA PRO A 194 3.28 30.45 14.62
C PRO A 194 3.10 30.23 13.11
N SER A 195 1.86 30.06 12.68
CA SER A 195 1.46 29.98 11.28
C SER A 195 0.27 30.90 11.01
N ILE A 196 0.02 31.22 9.74
CA ILE A 196 -1.08 32.08 9.33
C ILE A 196 -1.96 31.27 8.38
N VAL A 197 -3.24 31.12 8.71
CA VAL A 197 -4.21 30.48 7.82
C VAL A 197 -4.39 31.39 6.59
N PRO A 198 -3.96 30.99 5.38
CA PRO A 198 -3.91 31.89 4.22
C PRO A 198 -5.28 32.46 3.86
N GLN A 199 -6.33 31.66 4.00
CA GLN A 199 -7.70 32.01 3.64
C GLN A 199 -8.36 33.04 4.56
N THR A 200 -7.92 33.13 5.83
CA THR A 200 -8.58 33.98 6.84
C THR A 200 -7.66 35.05 7.42
N GLY A 201 -6.34 34.96 7.17
CA GLY A 201 -5.33 35.79 7.81
C GLY A 201 -5.20 35.57 9.32
N LYS A 202 -5.89 34.55 9.87
CA LYS A 202 -5.87 34.24 11.30
C LYS A 202 -4.50 33.67 11.66
N LYS A 203 -3.83 34.30 12.63
CA LYS A 203 -2.63 33.75 13.27
C LYS A 203 -3.05 32.57 14.14
N ILE A 204 -2.49 31.41 13.85
CA ILE A 204 -2.64 30.18 14.61
C ILE A 204 -1.26 29.69 15.06
N MET A 205 -1.23 28.74 15.96
CA MET A 205 -0.02 28.00 16.29
C MET A 205 -0.16 26.61 15.65
N VAL A 206 0.92 26.05 15.11
CA VAL A 206 0.93 24.71 14.51
C VAL A 206 2.07 23.85 15.07
N SER A 207 1.92 22.54 15.09
CA SER A 207 2.99 21.60 15.42
C SER A 207 4.07 21.59 14.34
N VAL A 208 5.34 21.51 14.74
CA VAL A 208 6.47 21.35 13.81
C VAL A 208 6.50 19.96 13.16
N GLU A 209 5.97 18.93 13.83
CA GLU A 209 5.98 17.56 13.31
C GLU A 209 4.92 17.30 12.24
N THR A 210 3.74 17.89 12.42
CA THR A 210 2.52 17.51 11.68
C THR A 210 1.84 18.68 10.99
N ASP A 211 2.31 19.92 11.19
CA ASP A 211 1.66 21.17 10.78
C ASP A 211 0.20 21.33 11.26
N SER A 212 -0.19 20.52 12.24
CA SER A 212 -1.50 20.54 12.88
C SER A 212 -1.70 21.79 13.74
N GLU A 213 -2.86 22.47 13.66
CA GLU A 213 -3.22 23.57 14.56
C GLU A 213 -3.19 23.11 16.04
N VAL A 214 -2.46 23.86 16.86
CA VAL A 214 -2.35 23.66 18.31
C VAL A 214 -3.00 24.80 19.09
N GLU A 215 -3.59 24.47 20.22
CA GLU A 215 -4.20 25.42 21.15
C GLU A 215 -3.52 25.31 22.53
N TRP A 216 -3.25 26.45 23.18
CA TRP A 216 -2.73 26.43 24.55
C TRP A 216 -3.85 26.08 25.51
N ILE A 217 -3.65 25.01 26.27
CA ILE A 217 -4.66 24.46 27.18
C ILE A 217 -4.05 24.32 28.57
N LYS A 218 -4.82 24.74 29.58
CA LYS A 218 -4.55 24.48 31.00
C LYS A 218 -5.70 23.66 31.57
N GLU A 219 -5.44 22.42 31.96
CA GLU A 219 -6.46 21.50 32.45
C GLU A 219 -6.00 20.71 33.66
N GLU A 220 -6.89 20.56 34.64
CA GLU A 220 -6.71 19.61 35.73
C GLU A 220 -6.96 18.19 35.20
N THR A 221 -5.98 17.32 35.39
CA THR A 221 -5.97 15.95 34.85
C THR A 221 -5.32 14.99 35.84
N TRP A 222 -5.62 13.71 35.70
CA TRP A 222 -4.87 12.65 36.33
C TRP A 222 -3.63 12.32 35.51
N PHE A 223 -2.51 12.13 36.18
CA PHE A 223 -1.25 11.72 35.60
C PHE A 223 -0.90 10.29 36.01
N PHE A 224 -0.38 9.53 35.05
CA PHE A 224 0.37 8.31 35.29
C PHE A 224 1.85 8.68 35.43
N PRO A 225 2.53 8.33 36.55
CA PRO A 225 3.92 8.68 36.80
C PRO A 225 4.89 7.83 35.96
N LEU A 226 4.80 7.92 34.63
CA LEU A 226 5.54 7.13 33.65
C LEU A 226 7.05 7.22 33.86
N THR A 227 7.56 8.37 34.30
CA THR A 227 8.99 8.57 34.62
C THR A 227 9.51 7.62 35.68
N LYS A 228 8.65 7.15 36.61
CA LYS A 228 9.02 6.18 37.65
C LYS A 228 9.23 4.77 37.13
N TYR A 229 8.75 4.46 35.92
CA TYR A 229 8.89 3.16 35.28
C TYR A 229 10.09 3.08 34.33
N LYS A 230 10.85 4.18 34.18
CA LYS A 230 12.01 4.28 33.28
C LYS A 230 12.99 3.11 33.42
N ASP A 231 13.48 2.87 34.63
CA ASP A 231 14.51 1.84 34.87
C ASP A 231 13.97 0.42 34.61
N ALA A 232 12.70 0.18 34.94
CA ALA A 232 12.04 -1.10 34.68
C ALA A 232 11.88 -1.37 33.17
N LEU A 233 11.48 -0.34 32.40
CA LEU A 233 11.39 -0.41 30.94
C LEU A 233 12.75 -0.66 30.29
N LEU A 234 13.77 0.13 30.67
CA LEU A 234 15.13 -0.03 30.12
C LEU A 234 15.70 -1.41 30.43
N LYS A 235 15.54 -1.90 31.67
CA LYS A 235 15.93 -3.25 32.05
C LYS A 235 15.22 -4.30 31.19
N PHE A 236 13.91 -4.17 30.99
CA PHE A 236 13.16 -5.09 30.14
C PHE A 236 13.66 -5.10 28.69
N TYR A 237 13.98 -3.93 28.12
CA TYR A 237 14.54 -3.85 26.77
C TYR A 237 15.92 -4.49 26.67
N ASP A 238 16.79 -4.25 27.66
CA ASP A 238 18.15 -4.81 27.70
C ASP A 238 18.12 -6.34 27.85
N GLU A 239 17.14 -6.89 28.58
CA GLU A 239 16.91 -8.33 28.72
C GLU A 239 16.23 -8.97 27.48
N ASN A 240 15.58 -8.17 26.63
CA ASN A 240 14.79 -8.65 25.49
C ASN A 240 15.09 -7.84 24.20
N PRO A 241 16.33 -7.86 23.67
CA PRO A 241 16.72 -7.00 22.55
C PRO A 241 15.93 -7.22 21.25
N ASP A 242 15.40 -8.42 21.03
CA ASP A 242 14.61 -8.79 19.85
C ASP A 242 13.10 -8.64 20.05
N TRP A 243 12.66 -7.99 21.13
CA TRP A 243 11.25 -7.82 21.47
C TRP A 243 10.47 -7.04 20.40
N ILE A 244 11.10 -6.02 19.79
CA ILE A 244 10.54 -5.22 18.71
C ILE A 244 11.24 -5.57 17.40
N THR A 245 10.45 -6.02 16.42
CA THR A 245 10.90 -6.26 15.05
C THR A 245 10.39 -5.15 14.13
N PRO A 246 11.22 -4.51 13.30
CA PRO A 246 12.68 -4.70 13.14
C PRO A 246 13.53 -4.02 14.24
N ALA A 247 14.76 -4.49 14.43
CA ALA A 247 15.66 -4.09 15.53
C ALA A 247 15.95 -2.57 15.62
N HIS A 248 15.96 -1.84 14.50
CA HIS A 248 16.18 -0.38 14.56
C HIS A 248 15.07 0.35 15.32
N ARG A 249 13.83 -0.18 15.35
CA ARG A 249 12.72 0.36 16.12
C ARG A 249 12.91 0.13 17.62
N MET A 250 13.57 -0.95 18.02
CA MET A 250 13.96 -1.17 19.42
C MET A 250 14.92 -0.08 19.90
N ASN A 251 15.94 0.22 19.08
CA ASN A 251 16.91 1.28 19.40
C ASN A 251 16.25 2.67 19.48
N GLU A 252 15.31 2.97 18.57
CA GLU A 252 14.52 4.20 18.60
C GLU A 252 13.74 4.34 19.92
N VAL A 253 13.04 3.28 20.33
CA VAL A 253 12.24 3.25 21.58
C VAL A 253 13.14 3.38 22.81
N ARG A 254 14.24 2.62 22.87
CA ARG A 254 15.19 2.68 23.98
C ARG A 254 15.75 4.08 24.16
N ASN A 255 16.20 4.72 23.06
CA ASN A 255 16.70 6.09 23.08
C ASN A 255 15.62 7.09 23.53
N TRP A 256 14.37 6.89 23.14
CA TRP A 256 13.26 7.72 23.60
C TRP A 256 13.05 7.61 25.11
N VAL A 257 13.00 6.39 25.65
CA VAL A 257 12.82 6.15 27.10
C VAL A 257 13.99 6.68 27.92
N GLU A 258 15.21 6.62 27.37
CA GLU A 258 16.41 7.11 28.03
C GLU A 258 16.43 8.64 28.14
N ASN A 259 15.97 9.36 27.11
CA ASN A 259 16.21 10.80 26.98
C ASN A 259 14.95 11.69 27.01
N HIS A 260 13.75 11.15 26.78
CA HIS A 260 12.53 11.94 26.49
C HIS A 260 11.28 11.43 27.24
N LEU A 261 11.47 10.73 28.36
CA LEU A 261 10.34 10.18 29.13
C LEU A 261 9.73 11.23 30.06
N GLU A 262 8.42 11.44 29.96
CA GLU A 262 7.64 12.36 30.77
C GLU A 262 6.42 11.68 31.37
N ASP A 263 5.85 12.24 32.45
CA ASP A 263 4.64 11.70 33.07
C ASP A 263 3.43 11.93 32.16
N LEU A 264 2.57 10.90 32.05
CA LEU A 264 1.53 10.84 31.04
C LEU A 264 0.21 11.36 31.60
N SER A 265 -0.39 12.37 30.95
CA SER A 265 -1.75 12.82 31.26
C SER A 265 -2.79 11.83 30.72
N ILE A 266 -3.55 11.19 31.61
CA ILE A 266 -4.43 10.04 31.34
C ILE A 266 -5.93 10.31 31.54
N THR A 267 -6.35 11.55 31.85
CA THR A 267 -7.75 11.98 31.72
C THR A 267 -7.88 13.28 30.96
N ARG A 268 -9.10 13.65 30.58
CA ARG A 268 -9.47 14.93 29.98
C ARG A 268 -10.77 15.43 30.62
N PRO A 269 -10.96 16.74 30.83
CA PRO A 269 -12.22 17.27 31.33
C PRO A 269 -13.40 16.96 30.39
N VAL A 270 -14.54 16.58 30.97
CA VAL A 270 -15.77 16.23 30.23
C VAL A 270 -16.30 17.41 29.41
N SER A 271 -16.08 18.65 29.86
CA SER A 271 -16.43 19.87 29.13
C SER A 271 -15.76 19.95 27.75
N ARG A 272 -14.61 19.30 27.59
CA ARG A 272 -13.87 19.20 26.33
C ARG A 272 -14.25 17.91 25.61
N LEU A 273 -14.08 16.78 26.30
CA LEU A 273 -14.27 15.44 25.73
C LEU A 273 -15.42 14.71 26.44
N SER A 274 -16.59 14.76 25.84
CA SER A 274 -17.78 14.05 26.33
C SER A 274 -17.89 12.62 25.76
N TRP A 275 -17.31 12.37 24.58
CA TRP A 275 -17.36 11.07 23.92
C TRP A 275 -16.15 10.19 24.28
N GLY A 276 -16.24 9.52 25.43
CA GLY A 276 -15.25 8.57 25.94
C GLY A 276 -15.75 7.82 27.18
N ILE A 277 -14.87 7.03 27.80
CA ILE A 277 -15.19 6.29 29.03
C ILE A 277 -14.94 7.22 30.25
N PRO A 278 -15.97 7.53 31.07
CA PRO A 278 -15.78 8.41 32.23
C PRO A 278 -14.97 7.74 33.35
N ASP A 279 -14.27 8.54 34.16
CA ASP A 279 -13.73 8.05 35.44
C ASP A 279 -14.93 7.63 36.32
N PRO A 280 -14.97 6.38 36.82
CA PRO A 280 -16.07 5.89 37.66
C PRO A 280 -16.27 6.65 38.97
N GLU A 281 -15.28 7.40 39.43
CA GLU A 281 -15.30 8.15 40.69
C GLU A 281 -15.16 9.67 40.53
N ASP A 282 -14.84 10.16 39.32
CA ASP A 282 -14.74 11.60 39.01
C ASP A 282 -15.52 11.92 37.73
N SER A 283 -16.80 12.25 37.89
CA SER A 283 -17.71 12.52 36.77
C SER A 283 -17.35 13.75 35.93
N LYS A 284 -16.32 14.52 36.32
CA LYS A 284 -15.81 15.65 35.54
C LYS A 284 -14.68 15.24 34.59
N GLN A 285 -14.20 14.00 34.67
CA GLN A 285 -13.05 13.50 33.93
C GLN A 285 -13.43 12.31 33.03
N THR A 286 -12.92 12.33 31.81
CA THR A 286 -13.00 11.26 30.82
C THR A 286 -11.62 10.62 30.69
N ILE A 287 -11.54 9.29 30.76
CA ILE A 287 -10.29 8.54 30.60
C ILE A 287 -9.71 8.79 29.20
N TYR A 288 -8.40 8.97 29.14
CA TYR A 288 -7.68 9.22 27.89
C TYR A 288 -7.84 8.06 26.91
N VAL A 289 -8.18 8.39 25.65
CA VAL A 289 -8.49 7.43 24.60
C VAL A 289 -7.39 6.38 24.39
N TRP A 290 -6.11 6.72 24.55
CA TRP A 290 -5.05 5.73 24.40
C TRP A 290 -4.99 4.71 25.54
N VAL A 291 -5.36 5.09 26.76
CA VAL A 291 -5.45 4.12 27.88
C VAL A 291 -6.60 3.15 27.63
N ASP A 292 -7.77 3.69 27.29
CA ASP A 292 -8.96 2.94 26.84
C ASP A 292 -8.60 1.98 25.70
N ALA A 293 -8.06 2.53 24.61
CA ALA A 293 -7.68 1.78 23.42
C ALA A 293 -6.68 0.66 23.73
N LEU A 294 -5.61 0.88 24.51
CA LEU A 294 -4.61 -0.16 24.79
C LEU A 294 -5.18 -1.36 25.58
N ILE A 295 -6.20 -1.16 26.41
CA ILE A 295 -6.86 -2.22 27.18
C ILE A 295 -7.67 -3.18 26.27
N ASN A 296 -7.93 -2.81 25.01
CA ASN A 296 -8.63 -3.68 24.06
C ASN A 296 -7.98 -5.06 23.94
N TYR A 297 -6.63 -5.11 23.99
CA TYR A 297 -5.85 -6.32 23.76
C TYR A 297 -6.09 -7.41 24.81
N ILE A 298 -6.36 -7.01 26.06
CA ILE A 298 -6.65 -7.91 27.18
C ILE A 298 -8.14 -8.16 27.38
N THR A 299 -9.00 -7.28 26.85
CA THR A 299 -10.46 -7.38 27.01
C THR A 299 -11.00 -8.69 26.46
N LYS A 300 -10.68 -9.04 25.20
CA LYS A 300 -11.14 -10.31 24.60
C LYS A 300 -10.41 -11.54 25.13
N ALA A 301 -9.29 -11.35 25.83
CA ALA A 301 -8.66 -12.41 26.63
C ALA A 301 -9.39 -12.65 27.96
N GLY A 302 -10.38 -11.82 28.32
CA GLY A 302 -11.24 -11.99 29.49
C GLY A 302 -10.99 -11.03 30.65
N TYR A 303 -10.11 -10.04 30.50
CA TYR A 303 -9.83 -9.08 31.57
C TYR A 303 -11.10 -8.30 31.97
N GLY A 304 -11.28 -8.08 33.27
CA GLY A 304 -12.41 -7.35 33.87
C GLY A 304 -13.70 -8.17 34.03
N THR A 305 -13.84 -9.30 33.33
CA THR A 305 -15.01 -10.19 33.50
C THR A 305 -14.65 -11.59 33.98
N ARG A 306 -13.52 -12.15 33.52
CA ARG A 306 -13.05 -13.49 33.87
C ARG A 306 -11.84 -13.48 34.78
N TRP A 307 -10.95 -12.50 34.61
CA TRP A 307 -9.74 -12.34 35.40
C TRP A 307 -9.42 -10.87 35.63
N HIS A 308 -8.72 -10.59 36.73
CA HIS A 308 -8.38 -9.24 37.17
C HIS A 308 -6.92 -9.09 37.59
N SER A 309 -6.19 -10.18 37.83
CA SER A 309 -4.77 -10.17 38.22
C SER A 309 -3.97 -11.27 37.54
N ALA A 310 -2.64 -11.15 37.56
CA ALA A 310 -1.73 -12.13 36.95
C ALA A 310 -1.77 -13.53 37.59
N SER A 311 -2.35 -13.66 38.78
CA SER A 311 -2.59 -14.94 39.47
C SER A 311 -3.75 -15.76 38.90
N ASP A 312 -4.62 -15.15 38.10
CA ASP A 312 -5.80 -15.78 37.53
C ASP A 312 -5.46 -16.54 36.23
N ASP A 313 -6.42 -17.33 35.74
CA ASP A 313 -6.36 -17.87 34.37
C ASP A 313 -6.59 -16.74 33.35
N MET A 314 -5.50 -16.19 32.82
CA MET A 314 -5.49 -15.09 31.85
C MET A 314 -5.92 -15.51 30.43
N GLY A 315 -6.26 -16.79 30.22
CA GLY A 315 -6.73 -17.31 28.95
C GLY A 315 -5.75 -17.07 27.80
N LEU A 316 -6.10 -16.16 26.88
CA LEU A 316 -5.29 -15.84 25.70
C LEU A 316 -4.16 -14.84 25.97
N TRP A 317 -4.09 -14.21 27.13
CA TRP A 317 -3.04 -13.22 27.45
C TRP A 317 -1.80 -13.88 28.09
N PRO A 318 -0.55 -13.45 27.80
CA PRO A 318 -0.11 -12.35 26.91
C PRO A 318 -0.27 -12.63 25.42
N ALA A 319 -0.39 -11.58 24.60
CA ALA A 319 -0.29 -11.72 23.15
C ALA A 319 1.09 -12.24 22.74
N ASP A 320 1.14 -13.23 21.86
CA ASP A 320 2.38 -13.75 21.30
C ASP A 320 2.98 -12.79 20.26
N LEU A 321 2.12 -12.06 19.55
CA LEU A 321 2.53 -11.02 18.61
C LEU A 321 1.49 -9.88 18.52
N GLN A 322 1.93 -8.64 18.67
CA GLN A 322 1.13 -7.47 18.30
C GLN A 322 1.70 -6.84 17.03
N VAL A 323 0.87 -6.75 15.99
CA VAL A 323 1.23 -6.11 14.72
C VAL A 323 0.75 -4.67 14.76
N ILE A 324 1.66 -3.72 14.51
CA ILE A 324 1.37 -2.28 14.56
C ILE A 324 2.05 -1.52 13.43
N GLY A 325 1.53 -0.34 13.10
CA GLY A 325 2.20 0.61 12.20
C GLY A 325 3.21 1.48 12.97
N LYS A 326 4.22 2.02 12.26
CA LYS A 326 5.26 2.88 12.84
C LYS A 326 4.72 4.12 13.58
N ASP A 327 3.59 4.67 13.14
CA ASP A 327 2.97 5.86 13.73
C ASP A 327 2.56 5.65 15.20
N ILE A 328 2.34 4.40 15.63
CA ILE A 328 1.80 4.09 16.96
C ILE A 328 2.77 3.32 17.85
N LEU A 329 4.06 3.31 17.47
CA LEU A 329 5.12 2.55 18.14
C LEU A 329 5.21 2.90 19.63
N ARG A 330 5.37 4.19 19.95
CA ARG A 330 5.56 4.68 21.35
C ARG A 330 4.44 4.21 22.29
N PHE A 331 3.19 4.20 21.83
CA PHE A 331 2.06 3.78 22.65
C PHE A 331 2.14 2.30 23.04
N HIS A 332 2.58 1.44 22.12
CA HIS A 332 2.63 -0.01 22.32
C HIS A 332 3.91 -0.48 22.99
N THR A 333 4.97 0.31 22.92
CA THR A 333 6.29 -0.10 23.40
C THR A 333 6.75 0.66 24.63
N ILE A 334 6.10 1.77 24.99
CA ILE A 334 6.41 2.55 26.20
C ILE A 334 5.21 2.60 27.14
N TYR A 335 4.08 3.14 26.67
CA TYR A 335 2.92 3.38 27.54
C TYR A 335 2.25 2.07 27.94
N TRP A 336 2.01 1.20 26.97
CA TRP A 336 1.35 -0.08 27.23
C TRP A 336 2.15 -0.98 28.18
N PRO A 337 3.46 -1.20 27.98
CA PRO A 337 4.28 -1.95 28.93
C PRO A 337 4.30 -1.33 30.32
N ALA A 338 4.40 0.00 30.43
CA ALA A 338 4.40 0.66 31.74
C ALA A 338 3.07 0.50 32.48
N LEU A 339 1.94 0.61 31.78
CA LEU A 339 0.60 0.36 32.35
C LEU A 339 0.44 -1.10 32.81
N LEU A 340 0.96 -2.06 32.05
CA LEU A 340 0.96 -3.48 32.43
C LEU A 340 1.88 -3.75 33.62
N MET A 341 3.10 -3.21 33.62
CA MET A 341 4.07 -3.32 34.72
C MET A 341 3.53 -2.74 36.02
N ALA A 342 2.78 -1.63 35.95
CA ALA A 342 2.13 -1.04 37.11
C ALA A 342 1.22 -2.05 37.82
N LEU A 343 0.43 -2.81 37.06
CA LEU A 343 -0.49 -3.82 37.58
C LEU A 343 0.10 -5.24 37.68
N ASP A 344 1.43 -5.37 37.54
CA ASP A 344 2.15 -6.66 37.54
C ASP A 344 1.58 -7.67 36.51
N LEU A 345 1.12 -7.18 35.36
CA LEU A 345 0.58 -7.99 34.27
C LEU A 345 1.69 -8.34 33.27
N PRO A 346 1.66 -9.54 32.66
CA PRO A 346 2.69 -9.92 31.69
C PRO A 346 2.59 -9.08 30.42
N LEU A 347 3.75 -8.75 29.86
CA LEU A 347 3.89 -7.99 28.62
C LEU A 347 3.62 -8.87 27.40
N PRO A 348 3.23 -8.30 26.24
CA PRO A 348 3.18 -9.07 25.00
C PRO A 348 4.57 -9.62 24.67
N LYS A 349 4.65 -10.79 24.03
CA LYS A 349 5.93 -11.48 23.79
C LYS A 349 6.77 -10.84 22.70
N ARG A 350 6.13 -10.29 21.66
CA ARG A 350 6.80 -9.62 20.53
C ARG A 350 5.91 -8.52 19.95
N ILE A 351 6.55 -7.48 19.42
CA ILE A 351 5.91 -6.40 18.65
C ILE A 351 6.48 -6.41 17.23
N LEU A 352 5.60 -6.49 16.21
CA LEU A 352 5.97 -6.31 14.81
C LEU A 352 5.51 -4.93 14.35
N CYS A 353 6.47 -4.06 14.04
CA CYS A 353 6.24 -2.71 13.58
C CYS A 353 6.48 -2.61 12.07
N HIS A 354 5.42 -2.35 11.30
CA HIS A 354 5.51 -2.19 9.85
C HIS A 354 5.47 -0.72 9.39
N ASN A 355 5.96 -0.49 8.18
CA ASN A 355 5.95 0.80 7.50
C ASN A 355 4.62 1.07 6.78
N HIS A 356 4.46 2.26 6.19
CA HIS A 356 3.23 2.63 5.50
C HIS A 356 3.25 2.30 4.03
N TRP A 357 2.04 2.16 3.49
CA TRP A 357 1.82 2.25 2.06
C TRP A 357 1.68 3.71 1.64
N THR A 358 2.30 4.07 0.53
CA THR A 358 2.28 5.38 -0.12
C THR A 358 1.66 5.24 -1.51
N MET A 359 1.20 6.34 -2.08
CA MET A 359 0.78 6.42 -3.48
C MET A 359 1.54 7.58 -4.12
N SER A 360 2.20 7.33 -5.25
CA SER A 360 3.09 8.31 -5.92
C SER A 360 4.13 8.93 -4.98
N ASN A 361 4.75 8.10 -4.14
CA ASN A 361 5.74 8.48 -3.11
C ASN A 361 5.24 9.48 -2.04
N ARG A 362 3.94 9.76 -1.96
CA ARG A 362 3.32 10.55 -0.89
C ARG A 362 2.57 9.64 0.09
N LYS A 363 2.62 9.97 1.39
CA LYS A 363 1.79 9.30 2.42
C LYS A 363 0.33 9.47 1.99
N MET A 364 -0.44 8.39 2.04
CA MET A 364 -1.87 8.50 1.75
C MET A 364 -2.55 9.30 2.84
N SER A 365 -3.25 10.37 2.48
CA SER A 365 -4.04 11.17 3.40
C SER A 365 -5.36 11.58 2.75
N LYS A 366 -6.41 11.65 3.56
CA LYS A 366 -7.75 12.05 3.11
C LYS A 366 -7.78 13.49 2.63
N SER A 367 -6.91 14.36 3.17
CA SER A 367 -6.79 15.75 2.74
C SER A 367 -6.15 15.90 1.36
N LEU A 368 -5.24 15.01 0.97
CA LEU A 368 -4.55 15.03 -0.32
C LEU A 368 -5.27 14.26 -1.44
N GLY A 369 -6.45 13.66 -1.17
CA GLY A 369 -7.23 12.91 -2.16
C GLY A 369 -6.58 11.61 -2.69
N ASN A 370 -5.34 11.30 -2.32
CA ASN A 370 -4.53 10.18 -2.83
C ASN A 370 -4.80 8.82 -2.13
N VAL A 371 -5.97 8.67 -1.50
CA VAL A 371 -6.30 7.48 -0.70
C VAL A 371 -6.84 6.36 -1.58
N VAL A 372 -6.18 5.20 -1.56
CA VAL A 372 -6.68 4.01 -2.25
C VAL A 372 -7.83 3.37 -1.47
N ASN A 373 -9.01 3.35 -2.07
CA ASN A 373 -10.16 2.63 -1.56
C ASN A 373 -9.95 1.10 -1.69
N PRO A 374 -9.89 0.35 -0.56
CA PRO A 374 -9.56 -1.06 -0.58
C PRO A 374 -10.67 -1.93 -1.17
N PHE A 375 -11.93 -1.49 -1.10
CA PHE A 375 -13.05 -2.23 -1.72
C PHE A 375 -12.91 -2.27 -3.24
N PHE A 376 -12.55 -1.14 -3.85
CA PHE A 376 -12.28 -1.09 -5.29
C PHE A 376 -11.02 -1.87 -5.66
N ALA A 377 -9.99 -1.86 -4.81
CA ALA A 377 -8.80 -2.68 -5.03
C ALA A 377 -9.13 -4.18 -5.03
N VAL A 378 -9.89 -4.67 -4.04
CA VAL A 378 -10.35 -6.07 -3.96
C VAL A 378 -11.24 -6.40 -5.15
N GLN A 379 -12.18 -5.52 -5.50
CA GLN A 379 -13.07 -5.72 -6.66
C GLN A 379 -12.29 -5.80 -7.98
N ARG A 380 -11.24 -5.00 -8.13
CA ARG A 380 -10.43 -4.94 -9.36
C ARG A 380 -9.50 -6.15 -9.52
N TRP A 381 -8.83 -6.55 -8.43
CA TRP A 381 -7.73 -7.50 -8.49
C TRP A 381 -8.06 -8.90 -7.97
N ASP A 382 -9.25 -9.10 -7.39
CA ASP A 382 -9.59 -10.24 -6.56
C ASP A 382 -8.81 -10.24 -5.23
N VAL A 383 -9.35 -10.94 -4.23
CA VAL A 383 -8.83 -10.91 -2.85
C VAL A 383 -7.41 -11.47 -2.76
N ASP A 384 -7.17 -12.66 -3.31
CA ASP A 384 -5.90 -13.36 -3.17
C ASP A 384 -4.74 -12.71 -3.93
N PRO A 385 -4.91 -12.23 -5.18
CA PRO A 385 -3.85 -11.49 -5.85
C PRO A 385 -3.47 -10.19 -5.15
N LEU A 386 -4.44 -9.47 -4.57
CA LEU A 386 -4.16 -8.28 -3.78
C LEU A 386 -3.41 -8.62 -2.49
N ARG A 387 -3.85 -9.66 -1.77
CA ARG A 387 -3.13 -10.17 -0.57
C ARG A 387 -1.71 -10.59 -0.91
N TYR A 388 -1.53 -11.33 -2.01
CA TYR A 388 -0.22 -11.74 -2.50
C TYR A 388 0.68 -10.54 -2.79
N PHE A 389 0.19 -9.54 -3.51
CA PHE A 389 0.93 -8.31 -3.79
C PHE A 389 1.37 -7.60 -2.51
N LEU A 390 0.44 -7.41 -1.56
CA LEU A 390 0.72 -6.75 -0.29
C LEU A 390 1.80 -7.49 0.52
N MET A 391 1.76 -8.82 0.56
CA MET A 391 2.74 -9.64 1.29
C MET A 391 4.08 -9.79 0.55
N ARG A 392 4.06 -9.73 -0.77
CA ARG A 392 5.25 -9.82 -1.63
C ARG A 392 6.06 -8.53 -1.61
N ASN A 393 5.38 -7.40 -1.71
CA ASN A 393 5.97 -6.07 -1.81
C ASN A 393 6.03 -5.35 -0.45
N GLY A 394 5.46 -5.97 0.58
CA GLY A 394 5.60 -5.59 1.98
C GLY A 394 7.06 -5.45 2.41
N SER A 395 7.41 -4.34 3.06
CA SER A 395 8.74 -4.10 3.62
C SER A 395 8.65 -3.49 5.02
N PHE A 396 9.55 -3.93 5.90
CA PHE A 396 9.76 -3.34 7.22
C PHE A 396 10.92 -2.35 7.24
N SER A 397 11.69 -2.22 6.15
CA SER A 397 12.83 -1.30 6.06
C SER A 397 12.44 0.06 5.47
N LYS A 398 11.52 0.09 4.51
CA LYS A 398 11.06 1.33 3.86
C LYS A 398 9.55 1.36 3.67
N ASP A 399 9.01 2.56 3.42
CA ASP A 399 7.62 2.73 2.99
C ASP A 399 7.43 2.12 1.59
N MET A 400 6.22 1.61 1.32
CA MET A 400 5.90 0.80 0.15
C MET A 400 4.96 1.54 -0.78
N SER A 401 5.20 1.52 -2.09
CA SER A 401 4.33 2.20 -3.05
C SER A 401 3.23 1.28 -3.57
N TYR A 402 1.98 1.74 -3.51
CA TYR A 402 0.85 1.09 -4.15
C TYR A 402 0.78 1.48 -5.63
N SER A 403 0.77 0.49 -6.53
CA SER A 403 0.65 0.71 -7.98
C SER A 403 -0.18 -0.37 -8.66
N ASN A 404 -1.26 0.04 -9.33
CA ASN A 404 -2.07 -0.88 -10.14
C ASN A 404 -1.26 -1.53 -11.28
N GLN A 405 -0.31 -0.81 -11.87
CA GLN A 405 0.57 -1.36 -12.90
C GLN A 405 1.47 -2.45 -12.33
N LEU A 406 2.01 -2.25 -11.12
CA LEU A 406 2.83 -3.23 -10.46
C LEU A 406 2.01 -4.48 -10.09
N ILE A 407 0.79 -4.32 -9.57
CA ILE A 407 -0.11 -5.45 -9.30
C ILE A 407 -0.39 -6.24 -10.58
N GLY A 408 -0.67 -5.56 -11.70
CA GLY A 408 -0.89 -6.22 -12.99
C GLY A 408 0.32 -7.01 -13.49
N SER A 409 1.53 -6.45 -13.34
CA SER A 409 2.76 -7.14 -13.75
C SER A 409 3.05 -8.36 -12.87
N VAL A 410 2.85 -8.24 -11.55
CA VAL A 410 2.95 -9.34 -10.59
C VAL A 410 1.92 -10.43 -10.89
N TYR A 411 0.67 -10.05 -11.16
CA TYR A 411 -0.38 -10.99 -11.55
C TYR A 411 0.00 -11.81 -12.78
N ALA A 412 0.46 -11.14 -13.84
CA ALA A 412 0.80 -11.78 -15.10
C ALA A 412 2.03 -12.69 -14.98
N LYS A 413 3.11 -12.20 -14.38
CA LYS A 413 4.40 -12.90 -14.29
C LYS A 413 4.39 -13.98 -13.22
N ASP A 414 3.93 -13.67 -12.02
CA ASP A 414 4.04 -14.59 -10.88
C ASP A 414 2.85 -15.56 -10.85
N LEU A 415 1.63 -15.03 -10.79
CA LEU A 415 0.45 -15.86 -10.56
C LEU A 415 0.05 -16.65 -11.80
N LYS A 416 -0.15 -15.96 -12.93
CA LYS A 416 -0.63 -16.58 -14.17
C LYS A 416 0.45 -17.43 -14.85
N ALA A 417 1.65 -16.87 -15.06
CA ALA A 417 2.70 -17.55 -15.83
C ALA A 417 3.46 -18.62 -15.03
N ASN A 418 3.77 -18.40 -13.74
CA ASN A 418 4.55 -19.38 -12.97
C ASN A 418 3.67 -20.43 -12.27
N ILE A 419 2.60 -20.03 -11.58
CA ILE A 419 1.70 -20.99 -10.89
C ILE A 419 0.66 -21.55 -11.87
N GLY A 420 -0.14 -20.67 -12.47
CA GLY A 420 -1.28 -21.05 -13.31
C GLY A 420 -0.89 -21.96 -14.47
N ASN A 421 0.06 -21.52 -15.31
CA ASN A 421 0.51 -22.29 -16.46
C ASN A 421 1.11 -23.64 -16.06
N LEU A 422 1.99 -23.67 -15.05
CA LEU A 422 2.60 -24.91 -14.57
C LEU A 422 1.54 -25.89 -14.06
N PHE A 423 0.58 -25.41 -13.26
CA PHE A 423 -0.53 -26.20 -12.77
C PHE A 423 -1.33 -26.85 -13.91
N TYR A 424 -1.73 -26.09 -14.93
CA TYR A 424 -2.48 -26.65 -16.06
C TYR A 424 -1.64 -27.61 -16.93
N ARG A 425 -0.32 -27.39 -17.05
CA ARG A 425 0.57 -28.31 -17.78
C ARG A 425 0.70 -29.67 -17.08
N ILE A 426 0.75 -29.68 -15.75
CA ILE A 426 1.04 -30.89 -14.97
C ILE A 426 -0.23 -31.61 -14.51
N ALA A 427 -1.17 -30.88 -13.88
CA ALA A 427 -2.34 -31.46 -13.23
C ALA A 427 -3.58 -31.56 -14.12
N ARG A 428 -3.65 -30.75 -15.18
CA ARG A 428 -4.77 -30.71 -16.13
C ARG A 428 -4.25 -30.75 -17.58
N PRO A 429 -3.38 -31.72 -17.93
CA PRO A 429 -2.78 -31.76 -19.24
C PRO A 429 -3.84 -32.01 -20.32
N LYS A 430 -3.55 -31.60 -21.56
CA LYS A 430 -4.43 -31.92 -22.70
C LYS A 430 -4.57 -33.44 -22.83
N VAL A 431 -5.70 -33.93 -23.33
CA VAL A 431 -5.95 -35.37 -23.55
C VAL A 431 -4.83 -36.04 -24.35
N THR A 432 -4.22 -35.32 -25.29
CA THR A 432 -3.09 -35.78 -26.12
C THR A 432 -1.79 -36.05 -25.34
N ALA A 433 -1.69 -35.56 -24.11
CA ALA A 433 -0.51 -35.69 -23.26
C ALA A 433 -0.40 -37.07 -22.59
N LYS A 434 -1.48 -37.85 -22.48
CA LYS A 434 -1.50 -39.25 -21.97
C LYS A 434 -0.72 -39.50 -20.66
N TRP A 435 -0.72 -38.55 -19.72
CA TRP A 435 -0.25 -38.74 -18.34
C TRP A 435 -1.30 -38.25 -17.35
N SER A 436 -1.22 -38.72 -16.11
CA SER A 436 -2.04 -38.22 -15.01
C SER A 436 -1.21 -38.12 -13.74
N THR A 437 -1.54 -37.16 -12.87
CA THR A 437 -0.85 -37.02 -11.58
C THR A 437 -1.16 -38.20 -10.66
N LYS A 438 -2.37 -38.78 -10.75
CA LYS A 438 -2.75 -39.98 -9.99
C LYS A 438 -1.85 -41.19 -10.32
N GLU A 439 -1.57 -41.43 -11.60
CA GLU A 439 -0.69 -42.52 -12.03
C GLU A 439 0.76 -42.29 -11.57
N ALA A 440 1.28 -41.07 -11.72
CA ALA A 440 2.63 -40.72 -11.30
C ALA A 440 2.83 -40.90 -9.78
N VAL A 441 1.84 -40.48 -8.98
CA VAL A 441 1.84 -40.66 -7.52
C VAL A 441 1.69 -42.14 -7.13
N ALA A 442 0.81 -42.89 -7.80
CA ALA A 442 0.69 -44.33 -7.57
C ALA A 442 1.99 -45.07 -7.89
N THR A 443 2.66 -44.72 -8.99
CA THR A 443 3.98 -45.27 -9.37
C THR A 443 5.01 -45.01 -8.26
N TYR A 444 5.02 -43.81 -7.66
CA TYR A 444 5.89 -43.51 -6.51
C TYR A 444 5.56 -44.40 -5.30
N ARG A 445 4.28 -44.47 -4.93
CA ARG A 445 3.78 -45.25 -3.78
C ARG A 445 4.15 -46.72 -3.90
N ASP A 446 4.05 -47.27 -5.10
CA ASP A 446 4.27 -48.69 -5.38
C ASP A 446 5.77 -49.01 -5.59
N GLY A 447 6.67 -48.02 -5.41
CA GLY A 447 8.13 -48.21 -5.52
C GLY A 447 8.65 -48.28 -6.96
N GLY A 448 7.83 -47.93 -7.96
CA GLY A 448 8.13 -48.11 -9.38
C GLY A 448 9.27 -47.26 -9.95
N PHE A 449 9.91 -46.42 -9.14
CA PHE A 449 11.08 -45.62 -9.53
C PHE A 449 12.42 -46.20 -9.03
N GLN A 450 12.41 -47.26 -8.22
CA GLN A 450 13.62 -47.78 -7.59
C GLN A 450 14.63 -48.32 -8.62
N ASP A 451 14.14 -49.07 -9.61
CA ASP A 451 14.98 -49.64 -10.68
C ASP A 451 15.56 -48.53 -11.57
N PHE A 452 14.77 -47.49 -11.86
CA PHE A 452 15.21 -46.31 -12.59
C PHE A 452 16.29 -45.51 -11.83
N MET A 453 16.11 -45.31 -10.51
CA MET A 453 17.10 -44.62 -9.68
C MET A 453 18.41 -45.40 -9.57
N ASN A 454 18.34 -46.74 -9.49
CA ASN A 454 19.51 -47.60 -9.46
C ASN A 454 20.28 -47.58 -10.79
N MET A 455 19.57 -47.59 -11.94
CA MET A 455 20.18 -47.40 -13.27
C MET A 455 20.89 -46.04 -13.39
N LYS A 456 20.25 -44.95 -12.93
CA LYS A 456 20.84 -43.61 -12.96
C LYS A 456 22.08 -43.48 -12.06
N ALA A 457 22.11 -44.18 -10.92
CA ALA A 457 23.26 -44.18 -10.02
C ALA A 457 24.46 -44.97 -10.57
N ALA A 458 24.22 -45.96 -11.44
CA ALA A 458 25.27 -46.77 -12.07
C ALA A 458 25.94 -46.06 -13.27
N ASP A 459 25.23 -45.14 -13.94
CA ASP A 459 25.77 -44.33 -15.04
C ASP A 459 26.24 -42.95 -14.54
N SER A 460 27.37 -42.94 -13.85
CA SER A 460 27.93 -41.74 -13.19
C SER A 460 28.52 -40.70 -14.17
N SER A 461 28.29 -40.81 -15.47
CA SER A 461 29.07 -40.11 -16.48
C SER A 461 28.47 -38.79 -16.99
N GLN A 462 27.14 -38.60 -17.01
CA GLN A 462 26.51 -37.28 -17.27
C GLN A 462 25.09 -37.22 -16.67
N GLU A 463 24.79 -36.22 -15.82
CA GLU A 463 23.40 -35.94 -15.44
C GLU A 463 22.62 -35.49 -16.69
N ARG A 464 21.83 -36.40 -17.27
CA ARG A 464 21.05 -36.17 -18.51
C ARG A 464 20.09 -34.98 -18.43
N TYR A 465 19.63 -34.62 -17.22
CA TYR A 465 18.67 -33.54 -16.97
C TYR A 465 18.96 -32.84 -15.65
N PHE A 466 18.55 -31.57 -15.56
CA PHE A 466 18.53 -30.79 -14.34
C PHE A 466 17.75 -31.50 -13.22
N SER A 467 18.24 -31.44 -11.98
CA SER A 467 17.62 -32.09 -10.81
C SER A 467 16.82 -31.12 -9.95
N LEU A 468 15.54 -31.45 -9.71
CA LEU A 468 14.63 -30.68 -8.85
C LEU A 468 14.72 -31.05 -7.36
N GLU A 469 15.43 -32.13 -7.00
CA GLU A 469 15.45 -32.69 -5.64
C GLU A 469 15.91 -31.71 -4.57
N SER A 470 16.95 -30.93 -4.86
CA SER A 470 17.50 -29.96 -3.91
C SER A 470 16.49 -28.85 -3.60
N HIS A 471 15.74 -28.39 -4.60
CA HIS A 471 14.72 -27.36 -4.45
C HIS A 471 13.50 -27.87 -3.69
N LEU A 472 13.05 -29.10 -3.97
CA LEU A 472 11.96 -29.75 -3.23
C LEU A 472 12.29 -29.92 -1.74
N LYS A 473 13.56 -30.20 -1.40
CA LYS A 473 14.01 -30.31 -0.01
C LYS A 473 14.16 -28.96 0.69
N LYS A 474 14.62 -27.92 -0.02
CA LYS A 474 14.94 -26.60 0.56
C LYS A 474 13.74 -25.67 0.74
N ALA A 475 12.72 -25.78 -0.12
CA ALA A 475 11.62 -24.80 -0.17
C ALA A 475 10.88 -24.64 1.16
N THR A 476 10.52 -25.76 1.80
CA THR A 476 9.75 -25.74 3.05
C THR A 476 10.56 -25.20 4.24
N PRO A 477 11.78 -25.69 4.54
CA PRO A 477 12.60 -25.11 5.60
C PRO A 477 12.83 -23.60 5.40
N ALA A 478 13.16 -23.16 4.19
CA ALA A 478 13.38 -21.74 3.90
C ALA A 478 12.11 -20.90 4.08
N PHE A 479 10.94 -21.42 3.68
CA PHE A 479 9.67 -20.76 3.94
C PHE A 479 9.37 -20.64 5.44
N CYS A 480 9.58 -21.71 6.20
CA CYS A 480 9.34 -21.72 7.64
C CYS A 480 10.21 -20.68 8.35
N GLU A 481 11.52 -20.67 8.05
CA GLU A 481 12.48 -19.72 8.62
C GLU A 481 12.04 -18.27 8.38
N GLU A 482 11.71 -17.91 7.13
CA GLU A 482 11.27 -16.57 6.79
C GLU A 482 9.96 -16.17 7.51
N MET A 483 9.01 -17.10 7.63
CA MET A 483 7.74 -16.84 8.33
C MET A 483 7.90 -16.72 9.85
N ASP A 484 8.85 -17.42 10.46
CA ASP A 484 9.16 -17.30 11.89
C ASP A 484 9.72 -15.91 12.24
N TYR A 485 10.42 -15.29 11.29
CA TYR A 485 10.84 -13.88 11.32
C TYR A 485 9.80 -12.90 10.76
N CYS A 486 8.58 -13.36 10.47
CA CYS A 486 7.49 -12.56 9.89
C CYS A 486 7.82 -11.93 8.52
N ASN A 487 8.83 -12.43 7.80
CA ASN A 487 9.24 -11.95 6.49
C ASN A 487 8.44 -12.63 5.36
N THR A 488 7.23 -12.13 5.12
CA THR A 488 6.33 -12.69 4.10
C THR A 488 6.91 -12.62 2.68
N GLY A 489 7.66 -11.57 2.36
CA GLY A 489 8.31 -11.41 1.06
C GLY A 489 9.41 -12.46 0.83
N GLY A 490 10.23 -12.72 1.86
CA GLY A 490 11.23 -13.80 1.85
C GLY A 490 10.60 -15.18 1.68
N ALA A 491 9.54 -15.45 2.43
CA ALA A 491 8.78 -16.71 2.35
C ALA A 491 8.21 -16.93 0.93
N ILE A 492 7.60 -15.91 0.34
CA ILE A 492 7.11 -15.96 -1.05
C ILE A 492 8.25 -16.27 -2.03
N ARG A 493 9.41 -15.62 -1.89
CA ARG A 493 10.59 -15.90 -2.75
C ARG A 493 11.04 -17.35 -2.67
N ALA A 494 11.03 -17.97 -1.49
CA ALA A 494 11.39 -19.38 -1.33
C ALA A 494 10.48 -20.31 -2.15
N VAL A 495 9.16 -20.09 -2.13
CA VAL A 495 8.20 -20.86 -2.93
C VAL A 495 8.34 -20.57 -4.41
N PHE A 496 8.55 -19.32 -4.79
CA PHE A 496 8.70 -18.94 -6.20
C PHE A 496 10.01 -19.44 -6.82
N ASN A 497 11.07 -19.59 -6.04
CA ASN A 497 12.27 -20.29 -6.48
C ASN A 497 11.94 -21.75 -6.82
N LEU A 498 11.19 -22.47 -5.98
CA LEU A 498 10.74 -23.83 -6.31
C LEU A 498 9.92 -23.88 -7.61
N LEU A 499 8.94 -22.97 -7.77
CA LEU A 499 8.07 -22.93 -8.95
C LEU A 499 8.83 -22.60 -10.24
N ARG A 500 9.77 -21.65 -10.19
CA ARG A 500 10.63 -21.28 -11.33
C ARG A 500 11.50 -22.46 -11.76
N GLU A 501 12.15 -23.10 -10.80
CA GLU A 501 13.02 -24.26 -11.05
C GLU A 501 12.23 -25.47 -11.53
N THR A 502 10.98 -25.61 -11.10
CA THR A 502 10.05 -26.62 -11.63
C THR A 502 9.69 -26.32 -13.09
N ASN A 503 9.42 -25.05 -13.45
CA ASN A 503 9.19 -24.68 -14.84
C ASN A 503 10.43 -24.97 -15.70
N ARG A 504 11.64 -24.68 -15.21
CA ARG A 504 12.90 -25.05 -15.90
C ARG A 504 13.03 -26.56 -16.06
N TYR A 505 12.78 -27.32 -14.98
CA TYR A 505 12.82 -28.78 -15.00
C TYR A 505 11.86 -29.39 -16.03
N VAL A 506 10.63 -28.89 -16.12
CA VAL A 506 9.64 -29.36 -17.11
C VAL A 506 10.06 -28.98 -18.54
N SER A 507 10.71 -27.83 -18.73
CA SER A 507 11.23 -27.42 -20.04
C SER A 507 12.43 -28.26 -20.48
N ASP A 508 13.34 -28.59 -19.56
CA ASP A 508 14.54 -29.40 -19.83
C ASP A 508 14.19 -30.87 -20.12
N THR A 509 13.20 -31.42 -19.41
CA THR A 509 12.79 -32.83 -19.53
C THR A 509 11.80 -33.10 -20.66
N GLU A 510 11.16 -32.06 -21.21
CA GLU A 510 10.22 -32.14 -22.33
C GLU A 510 9.21 -33.32 -22.26
N PRO A 511 8.34 -33.39 -21.24
CA PRO A 511 7.43 -34.53 -21.05
C PRO A 511 6.50 -34.80 -22.25
N TRP A 512 6.22 -33.79 -23.07
CA TRP A 512 5.46 -33.93 -24.34
C TRP A 512 6.20 -34.69 -25.44
N ASN A 513 7.53 -34.83 -25.34
CA ASN A 513 8.33 -35.67 -26.22
C ASN A 513 8.49 -37.08 -25.62
N LEU A 514 8.66 -37.19 -24.30
CA LEU A 514 8.74 -38.48 -23.60
C LEU A 514 7.49 -39.35 -23.83
N VAL A 515 6.29 -38.75 -23.85
CA VAL A 515 5.04 -39.48 -24.10
C VAL A 515 4.97 -40.14 -25.50
N LYS A 516 5.75 -39.66 -26.47
CA LYS A 516 5.73 -40.21 -27.84
C LYS A 516 6.52 -41.51 -27.94
N ASN A 517 7.41 -41.77 -26.98
CA ASN A 517 8.23 -42.96 -26.94
C ASN A 517 7.51 -44.04 -26.10
N PRO A 518 7.19 -45.21 -26.69
CA PRO A 518 6.42 -46.25 -26.00
C PRO A 518 7.29 -47.15 -25.11
N ASP A 519 8.59 -46.90 -24.99
CA ASP A 519 9.48 -47.76 -24.22
C ASP A 519 9.23 -47.63 -22.70
N PRO A 520 9.41 -48.72 -21.93
CA PRO A 520 9.16 -48.72 -20.48
C PRO A 520 10.00 -47.68 -19.71
N GLU A 521 11.21 -47.40 -20.16
CA GLU A 521 12.12 -46.44 -19.53
C GLU A 521 11.63 -45.00 -19.68
N SER A 522 11.22 -44.60 -20.89
CA SER A 522 10.59 -43.31 -21.18
C SER A 522 9.29 -43.13 -20.40
N ARG A 523 8.50 -44.20 -20.20
CA ARG A 523 7.29 -44.12 -19.38
C ARG A 523 7.61 -43.91 -17.89
N ALA A 524 8.61 -44.61 -17.37
CA ALA A 524 9.08 -44.41 -16.00
C ALA A 524 9.63 -42.99 -15.79
N LEU A 525 10.45 -42.49 -16.73
CA LEU A 525 10.97 -41.12 -16.70
C LEU A 525 9.86 -40.08 -16.76
N LEU A 526 8.86 -40.27 -17.63
CA LEU A 526 7.69 -39.38 -17.71
C LEU A 526 6.95 -39.34 -16.36
N ASN A 527 6.63 -40.48 -15.78
CA ASN A 527 5.94 -40.52 -14.47
C ASN A 527 6.80 -39.90 -13.36
N TRP A 528 8.12 -40.04 -13.42
CA TRP A 528 9.05 -39.39 -12.48
C TRP A 528 9.01 -37.85 -12.59
N VAL A 529 9.07 -37.33 -13.81
CA VAL A 529 8.99 -35.89 -14.10
C VAL A 529 7.65 -35.31 -13.62
N ILE A 530 6.54 -35.98 -13.93
CA ILE A 530 5.20 -35.56 -13.52
C ILE A 530 5.05 -35.63 -12.00
N PHE A 531 5.56 -36.67 -11.34
CA PHE A 531 5.53 -36.79 -9.89
C PHE A 531 6.29 -35.65 -9.20
N ASN A 532 7.52 -35.37 -9.62
CA ASN A 532 8.32 -34.28 -9.03
C ASN A 532 7.66 -32.90 -9.23
N SER A 533 7.08 -32.67 -10.41
CA SER A 533 6.40 -31.41 -10.72
C SER A 533 5.09 -31.27 -9.94
N ALA A 534 4.36 -32.37 -9.74
CA ALA A 534 3.15 -32.40 -8.93
C ALA A 534 3.45 -32.18 -7.44
N GLU A 535 4.54 -32.76 -6.92
CA GLU A 535 5.01 -32.51 -5.56
C GLU A 535 5.40 -31.03 -5.36
N ALA A 536 6.07 -30.42 -6.35
CA ALA A 536 6.41 -29.00 -6.27
C ALA A 536 5.15 -28.11 -6.19
N LEU A 537 4.14 -28.38 -7.03
CA LEU A 537 2.86 -27.66 -7.00
C LEU A 537 2.10 -27.91 -5.69
N ARG A 538 2.11 -29.14 -5.16
CA ARG A 538 1.47 -29.49 -3.89
C ARG A 538 2.13 -28.75 -2.72
N ILE A 539 3.46 -28.76 -2.64
CA ILE A 539 4.23 -28.05 -1.61
C ILE A 539 3.97 -26.54 -1.72
N ALA A 540 4.08 -25.95 -2.91
CA ALA A 540 3.80 -24.54 -3.13
C ALA A 540 2.36 -24.18 -2.75
N GLY A 541 1.39 -25.01 -3.13
CA GLY A 541 -0.01 -24.86 -2.75
C GLY A 541 -0.20 -24.85 -1.24
N ILE A 542 0.41 -25.78 -0.51
CA ILE A 542 0.31 -25.84 0.96
C ILE A 542 0.90 -24.58 1.61
N LEU A 543 2.11 -24.19 1.19
CA LEU A 543 2.84 -23.06 1.78
C LEU A 543 2.19 -21.70 1.46
N LEU A 544 1.50 -21.57 0.32
CA LEU A 544 0.82 -20.33 -0.07
C LEU A 544 -0.56 -20.15 0.57
N GLN A 545 -1.10 -21.13 1.30
CA GLN A 545 -2.41 -21.03 1.96
C GLN A 545 -2.56 -19.83 2.91
N PRO A 546 -1.55 -19.42 3.71
CA PRO A 546 -1.68 -18.23 4.54
C PRO A 546 -1.83 -16.93 3.73
N ILE A 547 -1.20 -16.86 2.55
CA ILE A 547 -1.11 -15.67 1.71
C ILE A 547 -2.29 -15.58 0.74
N MET A 548 -2.59 -16.68 0.04
CA MET A 548 -3.67 -16.82 -0.94
C MET A 548 -4.61 -17.96 -0.55
N PRO A 549 -5.42 -17.81 0.51
CA PRO A 549 -6.21 -18.90 1.08
C PRO A 549 -7.20 -19.54 0.09
N THR A 550 -7.80 -18.75 -0.80
CA THR A 550 -8.81 -19.25 -1.74
C THR A 550 -8.16 -19.97 -2.92
N LYS A 551 -7.18 -19.37 -3.57
CA LYS A 551 -6.46 -19.88 -4.75
C LYS A 551 -5.55 -21.05 -4.43
N ALA A 552 -4.90 -21.03 -3.26
CA ALA A 552 -4.15 -22.19 -2.78
C ALA A 552 -5.09 -23.38 -2.52
N SER A 553 -6.25 -23.13 -1.89
CA SER A 553 -7.26 -24.18 -1.67
C SER A 553 -7.83 -24.73 -2.97
N GLU A 554 -8.10 -23.86 -3.96
CA GLU A 554 -8.55 -24.24 -5.29
C GLU A 554 -7.52 -25.14 -6.00
N LEU A 555 -6.25 -24.73 -6.02
CA LEU A 555 -5.15 -25.51 -6.58
C LEU A 555 -5.02 -26.88 -5.91
N LEU A 556 -5.07 -26.94 -4.57
CA LEU A 556 -4.95 -28.19 -3.82
C LEU A 556 -6.18 -29.10 -4.00
N ASN A 557 -7.38 -28.54 -4.10
CA ASN A 557 -8.60 -29.28 -4.44
C ASN A 557 -8.46 -29.95 -5.80
N GLU A 558 -8.02 -29.20 -6.81
CA GLU A 558 -7.86 -29.71 -8.17
C GLU A 558 -6.73 -30.74 -8.29
N LEU A 559 -5.70 -30.67 -7.44
CA LEU A 559 -4.68 -31.71 -7.30
C LEU A 559 -5.17 -32.95 -6.54
N GLY A 560 -6.36 -32.92 -5.93
CA GLY A 560 -6.89 -34.05 -5.15
C GLY A 560 -6.25 -34.20 -3.76
N VAL A 561 -5.66 -33.13 -3.21
CA VAL A 561 -5.04 -33.14 -1.89
C VAL A 561 -6.12 -33.00 -0.82
N LYS A 562 -6.21 -33.93 0.13
CA LYS A 562 -7.24 -33.89 1.19
C LYS A 562 -7.00 -32.75 2.17
N PRO A 563 -8.04 -32.10 2.74
CA PRO A 563 -7.90 -30.97 3.67
C PRO A 563 -6.96 -31.25 4.85
N GLU A 564 -7.01 -32.46 5.41
CA GLU A 564 -6.20 -32.87 6.57
C GLU A 564 -4.71 -33.03 6.24
N ARG A 565 -4.38 -33.08 4.93
CA ARG A 565 -3.02 -33.21 4.40
C ARG A 565 -2.44 -31.89 3.88
N ARG A 566 -2.97 -30.75 4.35
CA ARG A 566 -2.57 -29.39 3.92
C ARG A 566 -1.81 -28.59 4.98
N THR A 567 -1.11 -29.26 5.88
CA THR A 567 -0.27 -28.62 6.90
C THR A 567 1.22 -28.69 6.52
N VAL A 568 2.07 -27.92 7.21
CA VAL A 568 3.52 -27.85 6.96
C VAL A 568 4.18 -29.23 7.02
N GLN A 569 3.70 -30.14 7.86
CA GLN A 569 4.20 -31.52 7.94
C GLN A 569 4.07 -32.28 6.61
N TYR A 570 3.06 -31.94 5.81
CA TYR A 570 2.81 -32.54 4.49
C TYR A 570 3.51 -31.76 3.38
N ALA A 571 4.01 -30.55 3.61
CA ALA A 571 4.76 -29.76 2.62
C ALA A 571 6.18 -30.32 2.38
N ARG A 572 6.35 -31.62 2.18
CA ARG A 572 7.63 -32.25 1.82
C ARG A 572 7.39 -33.36 0.81
N LYS A 573 8.41 -33.61 -0.02
CA LYS A 573 8.36 -34.65 -1.05
C LYS A 573 7.95 -36.01 -0.45
N GLY A 574 6.94 -36.65 -1.03
CA GLY A 574 6.50 -38.01 -0.69
C GLY A 574 5.72 -38.13 0.62
N LYS A 575 5.34 -37.02 1.27
CA LYS A 575 4.53 -37.06 2.50
C LYS A 575 3.04 -37.31 2.27
N ASP A 576 2.56 -37.08 1.05
CA ASP A 576 1.22 -37.47 0.62
C ASP A 576 1.35 -38.41 -0.58
N VAL A 577 0.87 -39.63 -0.44
CA VAL A 577 0.96 -40.69 -1.48
C VAL A 577 -0.39 -41.05 -2.07
N ASP A 578 -1.46 -40.34 -1.70
CA ASP A 578 -2.84 -40.65 -2.15
C ASP A 578 -3.52 -39.47 -2.87
N TYR A 579 -2.78 -38.43 -3.23
CA TYR A 579 -3.29 -37.31 -4.02
C TYR A 579 -3.13 -37.59 -5.53
N GLY A 580 -3.70 -36.70 -6.33
CA GLY A 580 -3.63 -36.76 -7.79
C GLY A 580 -5.00 -36.88 -8.41
N THR A 581 -5.07 -36.55 -9.69
CA THR A 581 -6.29 -36.63 -10.49
C THR A 581 -6.05 -37.45 -11.74
N GLU A 582 -7.11 -38.12 -12.19
CA GLU A 582 -7.09 -38.85 -13.45
C GLU A 582 -7.02 -37.88 -14.63
N ALA A 583 -6.46 -38.35 -15.75
CA ALA A 583 -6.60 -37.66 -17.00
C ALA A 583 -8.09 -37.64 -17.37
N GLN A 584 -8.66 -36.45 -17.58
CA GLN A 584 -10.05 -36.35 -17.99
C GLN A 584 -10.24 -37.07 -19.33
N PRO A 585 -11.17 -38.04 -19.45
CA PRO A 585 -11.49 -38.64 -20.75
C PRO A 585 -12.04 -37.56 -21.68
N SER A 586 -11.91 -37.77 -23.00
CA SER A 586 -12.48 -36.90 -24.04
C SER A 586 -14.01 -36.87 -23.93
N SER A 587 -14.54 -36.11 -23.00
CA SER A 587 -15.95 -35.75 -22.95
C SER A 587 -16.11 -34.38 -23.62
N ASP A 588 -17.25 -34.17 -24.28
CA ASP A 588 -17.65 -33.00 -25.08
C ASP A 588 -17.54 -31.62 -24.38
N LYS A 589 -17.03 -31.56 -23.15
CA LYS A 589 -16.63 -30.29 -22.53
C LYS A 589 -15.25 -29.91 -23.06
N GLY A 590 -15.27 -29.18 -24.18
CA GLY A 590 -14.09 -28.62 -24.83
C GLY A 590 -13.15 -27.88 -23.89
N ARG A 591 -11.89 -27.75 -24.34
CA ARG A 591 -10.78 -26.94 -23.80
C ARG A 591 -11.21 -25.99 -22.67
N THR A 592 -10.64 -26.15 -21.46
CA THR A 592 -10.84 -25.23 -20.32
C THR A 592 -10.81 -23.80 -20.83
N LYS A 593 -11.90 -23.05 -20.67
CA LYS A 593 -11.98 -21.70 -21.21
C LYS A 593 -10.93 -20.85 -20.52
N LYS A 594 -10.37 -19.88 -21.25
CA LYS A 594 -9.34 -18.96 -20.74
C LYS A 594 -9.74 -18.32 -19.39
N TRP A 595 -11.04 -18.10 -19.18
CA TRP A 595 -11.63 -17.48 -18.00
C TRP A 595 -11.98 -18.44 -16.86
N ASP A 596 -11.94 -19.75 -17.11
CA ASP A 596 -12.17 -20.79 -16.11
C ASP A 596 -10.85 -21.23 -15.43
N THR A 597 -9.75 -20.48 -15.64
CA THR A 597 -8.46 -20.78 -15.02
C THR A 597 -8.38 -20.27 -13.59
N ILE A 598 -7.58 -20.91 -12.73
CA ILE A 598 -7.36 -20.46 -11.34
C ILE A 598 -6.90 -18.99 -11.27
N PHE A 599 -6.13 -18.55 -12.27
CA PHE A 599 -5.78 -17.14 -12.50
C PHE A 599 -6.29 -16.74 -13.89
N PRO A 600 -7.51 -16.19 -14.02
CA PRO A 600 -8.04 -15.75 -15.30
C PRO A 600 -7.21 -14.57 -15.87
N PRO A 601 -7.30 -14.28 -17.16
CA PRO A 601 -6.71 -13.05 -17.71
C PRO A 601 -7.28 -11.84 -16.98
N THR A 602 -6.42 -10.89 -16.65
CA THR A 602 -6.87 -9.54 -16.33
C THR A 602 -7.07 -8.79 -17.65
N PRO A 603 -8.09 -7.91 -17.76
CA PRO A 603 -8.22 -7.03 -18.91
C PRO A 603 -6.90 -6.29 -19.13
N ASN A 604 -6.32 -6.43 -20.31
CA ASN A 604 -5.12 -5.70 -20.67
C ASN A 604 -5.56 -4.33 -21.21
N ALA A 605 -4.85 -3.25 -20.87
CA ALA A 605 -5.16 -1.93 -21.44
C ALA A 605 -4.86 -1.85 -22.95
N ASN A 606 -4.11 -2.82 -23.47
CA ASN A 606 -3.76 -2.93 -24.87
C ASN A 606 -4.78 -3.76 -25.68
N ASP A 607 -5.80 -4.34 -25.03
CA ASP A 607 -6.87 -5.03 -25.76
C ASP A 607 -7.73 -3.98 -26.45
N SER A 608 -7.90 -4.08 -27.78
CA SER A 608 -8.71 -3.14 -28.55
C SER A 608 -10.18 -3.17 -28.11
N ASP A 609 -10.92 -2.08 -28.31
CA ASP A 609 -12.35 -2.03 -27.96
C ASP A 609 -13.14 -3.18 -28.58
N ALA A 610 -12.75 -3.65 -29.77
CA ALA A 610 -13.35 -4.81 -30.42
C ALA A 610 -13.03 -6.14 -29.69
N GLU A 611 -11.80 -6.31 -29.21
CA GLU A 611 -11.39 -7.50 -28.44
C GLU A 611 -12.02 -7.53 -27.06
N VAL A 612 -12.09 -6.37 -26.38
CA VAL A 612 -12.79 -6.23 -25.10
C VAL A 612 -14.29 -6.54 -25.27
N MET A 613 -14.90 -6.05 -26.36
CA MET A 613 -16.30 -6.32 -26.69
C MET A 613 -16.58 -7.80 -26.98
N GLU A 614 -15.67 -8.49 -27.68
CA GLU A 614 -15.80 -9.92 -27.95
C GLU A 614 -15.56 -10.78 -26.69
N GLN A 615 -14.60 -10.38 -25.86
CA GLN A 615 -14.36 -10.99 -24.54
C GLN A 615 -15.59 -10.86 -23.64
N LEU A 616 -16.23 -9.69 -23.61
CA LEU A 616 -17.45 -9.42 -22.85
C LEU A 616 -18.66 -10.20 -23.37
N ARG A 617 -18.88 -10.28 -24.68
CA ARG A 617 -19.93 -11.13 -25.27
C ARG A 617 -19.76 -12.58 -24.89
N THR A 618 -18.52 -13.08 -24.97
CA THR A 618 -18.17 -14.46 -24.57
C THR A 618 -18.40 -14.69 -23.08
N MET A 619 -18.11 -13.69 -22.24
CA MET A 619 -18.33 -13.75 -20.79
C MET A 619 -19.80 -13.68 -20.41
N LEU A 620 -20.60 -12.80 -21.02
CA LEU A 620 -22.05 -12.66 -20.78
C LEU A 620 -22.83 -13.91 -21.20
N GLN A 621 -22.38 -14.61 -22.25
CA GLN A 621 -22.96 -15.89 -22.69
C GLN A 621 -22.55 -17.08 -21.80
N SER A 622 -21.53 -16.94 -20.97
CA SER A 622 -21.03 -18.01 -20.11
C SER A 622 -21.78 -18.08 -18.77
N LYS A 623 -22.26 -19.27 -18.38
CA LYS A 623 -22.84 -19.53 -17.04
C LYS A 623 -21.76 -19.60 -15.95
N THR A 624 -20.81 -18.68 -15.94
CA THR A 624 -19.65 -18.69 -15.05
C THR A 624 -20.01 -18.08 -13.70
N LYS A 625 -19.43 -18.58 -12.60
CA LYS A 625 -19.74 -18.14 -11.23
C LYS A 625 -19.32 -16.70 -10.90
N ASN A 626 -18.65 -15.99 -11.82
CA ASN A 626 -17.93 -14.75 -11.55
C ASN A 626 -18.66 -13.50 -12.09
N LYS A 627 -19.89 -13.27 -11.63
CA LYS A 627 -20.76 -12.16 -12.08
C LYS A 627 -20.24 -10.75 -11.74
N MET A 628 -19.27 -10.60 -10.85
CA MET A 628 -18.77 -9.28 -10.41
C MET A 628 -17.64 -8.71 -11.26
N ASN A 629 -16.76 -9.56 -11.81
CA ASN A 629 -15.77 -9.10 -12.80
C ASN A 629 -16.48 -8.53 -14.03
N GLN A 630 -17.62 -9.14 -14.41
CA GLN A 630 -18.51 -8.61 -15.46
C GLN A 630 -19.06 -7.21 -15.13
N MET A 631 -19.33 -6.91 -13.85
CA MET A 631 -19.82 -5.60 -13.42
C MET A 631 -18.70 -4.56 -13.33
N ALA A 632 -17.51 -4.95 -12.86
CA ALA A 632 -16.34 -4.09 -12.84
C ALA A 632 -15.87 -3.72 -14.26
N GLU A 633 -15.97 -4.65 -15.21
CA GLU A 633 -15.75 -4.36 -16.63
C GLU A 633 -16.82 -3.45 -17.22
N LEU A 634 -18.10 -3.67 -16.87
CA LEU A 634 -19.20 -2.80 -17.27
C LEU A 634 -18.99 -1.35 -16.80
N LEU A 635 -18.62 -1.16 -15.53
CA LEU A 635 -18.32 0.16 -14.96
C LEU A 635 -17.05 0.79 -15.54
N ALA A 636 -16.02 -0.01 -15.80
CA ALA A 636 -14.80 0.46 -16.48
C ALA A 636 -15.03 0.78 -17.96
N MET A 637 -16.05 0.20 -18.59
CA MET A 637 -16.54 0.56 -19.92
C MET A 637 -17.42 1.80 -19.88
N GLU A 638 -18.29 1.93 -18.88
CA GLU A 638 -19.14 3.10 -18.66
C GLU A 638 -18.28 4.36 -18.49
N ALA A 639 -17.19 4.24 -17.73
CA ALA A 639 -16.18 5.29 -17.59
C ALA A 639 -15.39 5.59 -18.88
N ARG A 640 -15.34 4.66 -19.84
CA ARG A 640 -14.59 4.81 -21.12
C ARG A 640 -15.45 5.24 -22.31
N MET A 641 -16.71 4.79 -22.37
CA MET A 641 -17.61 4.94 -23.51
C MET A 641 -18.84 5.81 -23.22
N GLY A 642 -19.05 6.20 -21.95
CA GLY A 642 -20.24 6.90 -21.49
C GLY A 642 -21.45 5.98 -21.25
N GLU A 643 -22.30 6.38 -20.31
CA GLU A 643 -23.45 5.62 -19.81
C GLU A 643 -24.48 5.25 -20.90
N GLU A 644 -24.68 6.12 -21.89
CA GLU A 644 -25.62 5.89 -23.01
C GLU A 644 -25.20 4.75 -23.95
N ALA A 645 -23.89 4.59 -24.21
CA ALA A 645 -23.36 3.56 -25.11
C ALA A 645 -23.49 2.16 -24.48
N VAL A 646 -23.22 2.07 -23.17
CA VAL A 646 -23.37 0.84 -22.38
C VAL A 646 -24.85 0.45 -22.23
N THR A 647 -25.74 1.44 -22.08
CA THR A 647 -27.18 1.22 -21.98
C THR A 647 -27.77 0.69 -23.29
N LYS A 648 -27.34 1.20 -24.46
CA LYS A 648 -27.72 0.66 -25.78
C LYS A 648 -27.32 -0.80 -25.96
N LEU A 649 -26.18 -1.22 -25.41
CA LEU A 649 -25.73 -2.62 -25.47
C LEU A 649 -26.55 -3.55 -24.57
N ARG A 650 -26.98 -3.09 -23.39
CA ARG A 650 -27.93 -3.81 -22.54
C ARG A 650 -29.30 -3.96 -23.21
N MET A 651 -29.77 -2.93 -23.89
CA MET A 651 -31.07 -2.95 -24.59
C MET A 651 -31.07 -3.81 -25.86
N ASN A 652 -29.94 -3.92 -26.57
CA ASN A 652 -29.84 -4.83 -27.71
C ASN A 652 -29.89 -6.32 -27.32
N HIS A 653 -29.68 -6.66 -26.04
CA HIS A 653 -29.78 -8.04 -25.56
C HIS A 653 -31.20 -8.42 -25.09
N SER A 654 -32.05 -7.44 -24.75
CA SER A 654 -33.47 -7.66 -24.41
C SER A 654 -34.41 -7.66 -25.64
N GLN A 655 -33.89 -7.32 -26.82
CA GLN A 655 -34.66 -7.32 -28.07
C GLN A 655 -34.74 -8.68 -28.77
N ASP A 656 -33.97 -9.69 -28.35
CA ASP A 656 -34.00 -11.04 -28.94
C ASP A 656 -35.09 -11.96 -28.34
N GLU A 657 -35.84 -11.48 -27.33
CA GLU A 657 -36.99 -12.20 -26.75
C GLU A 657 -38.36 -11.55 -27.04
N SER A 658 -38.42 -10.43 -27.78
CA SER A 658 -39.66 -9.66 -27.96
C SER A 658 -40.09 -9.38 -29.42
N GLN A 659 -39.69 -10.22 -30.38
CA GLN A 659 -40.35 -10.25 -31.70
C GLN A 659 -41.67 -11.06 -31.66
N VAL A 660 -42.63 -10.64 -30.85
CA VAL A 660 -44.08 -10.91 -31.04
C VAL A 660 -44.86 -9.70 -30.47
N ARG A 661 -45.62 -9.00 -31.33
CA ARG A 661 -46.39 -7.72 -31.14
C ARG A 661 -45.53 -6.48 -31.37
N GLY A 662 -45.83 -5.53 -32.25
CA GLY A 662 -47.03 -5.20 -33.01
C GLY A 662 -47.27 -3.68 -32.97
N MET A 663 -46.95 -2.99 -34.07
CA MET A 663 -47.59 -1.77 -34.65
C MET A 663 -47.83 -0.47 -33.84
N ARG A 664 -47.46 0.64 -34.52
CA ARG A 664 -47.97 2.04 -34.51
C ARG A 664 -47.51 3.02 -33.41
N MET A 665 -46.96 4.17 -33.83
CA MET A 665 -47.60 5.51 -33.83
C MET A 665 -46.58 6.61 -34.22
N SER A 666 -47.11 7.74 -34.65
CA SER A 666 -46.51 8.84 -35.44
C SER A 666 -46.45 10.17 -34.67
N GLU A 667 -45.76 11.17 -35.27
CA GLU A 667 -45.83 12.65 -35.05
C GLU A 667 -45.29 13.19 -33.70
N GLY A 668 -44.67 14.37 -33.55
CA GLY A 668 -44.37 15.54 -34.39
C GLY A 668 -44.04 16.75 -33.47
N GLY A 669 -43.36 17.79 -33.97
CA GLY A 669 -43.53 19.19 -33.49
C GLY A 669 -42.45 19.89 -32.64
N SER A 670 -41.60 20.68 -33.33
CA SER A 670 -41.13 22.07 -33.10
C SER A 670 -41.20 22.80 -31.73
N GLY A 671 -40.18 23.62 -31.43
CA GLY A 671 -40.37 24.87 -30.65
C GLY A 671 -39.13 25.51 -29.98
N THR A 672 -38.60 26.56 -30.61
CA THR A 672 -37.62 27.62 -30.24
C THR A 672 -37.51 28.13 -28.78
N ALA A 673 -36.30 28.61 -28.38
CA ALA A 673 -36.10 29.73 -27.43
C ALA A 673 -34.67 30.35 -27.44
N TYR A 674 -34.58 31.67 -27.24
CA TYR A 674 -33.44 32.53 -26.81
C TYR A 674 -34.07 33.64 -25.91
N PRO A 675 -33.34 34.55 -25.22
CA PRO A 675 -32.05 34.51 -24.49
C PRO A 675 -32.12 35.24 -23.10
N GLY A 676 -31.00 35.35 -22.35
CA GLY A 676 -30.89 36.24 -21.16
C GLY A 676 -29.52 36.19 -20.42
N PRO A 677 -29.14 37.21 -19.60
CA PRO A 677 -27.87 37.95 -19.75
C PRO A 677 -26.99 38.17 -18.48
N GLY A 678 -25.77 38.70 -18.68
CA GLY A 678 -25.26 39.93 -18.01
C GLY A 678 -24.48 39.88 -16.68
N LEU A 679 -23.20 40.28 -16.71
CA LEU A 679 -22.31 40.63 -15.59
C LEU A 679 -22.13 42.17 -15.46
N PRO A 680 -21.60 42.67 -14.32
CA PRO A 680 -20.68 43.81 -14.39
C PRO A 680 -19.42 43.71 -13.49
N ASN A 681 -18.36 44.39 -13.97
CA ASN A 681 -17.03 44.64 -13.38
C ASN A 681 -17.03 45.66 -12.22
N PHE A 682 -16.01 45.62 -11.35
CA PHE A 682 -15.36 46.82 -10.78
C PHE A 682 -13.89 46.57 -10.37
N ASN A 683 -13.13 47.66 -10.26
CA ASN A 683 -11.69 47.80 -10.49
C ASN A 683 -10.97 48.43 -9.26
N LEU A 684 -9.63 48.30 -9.22
CA LEU A 684 -8.58 49.17 -8.61
C LEU A 684 -8.09 49.04 -7.13
N SER A 685 -6.84 48.53 -7.01
CA SER A 685 -5.59 49.22 -6.58
C SER A 685 -5.11 49.39 -5.10
N ARG A 686 -3.79 49.08 -4.93
CA ARG A 686 -2.68 49.70 -4.11
C ARG A 686 -2.37 49.32 -2.64
N THR A 687 -1.36 48.44 -2.48
CA THR A 687 -0.04 48.51 -1.76
C THR A 687 0.20 49.32 -0.46
N THR A 688 0.83 48.68 0.55
CA THR A 688 2.13 49.03 1.25
C THR A 688 2.47 47.99 2.37
N SER A 689 3.57 47.23 2.26
CA SER A 689 4.91 47.36 2.92
C SER A 689 5.06 46.70 4.33
N LEU A 690 5.96 45.72 4.45
CA LEU A 690 6.44 45.10 5.71
C LEU A 690 7.98 44.98 5.70
N ARG A 691 8.60 45.34 6.84
CA ARG A 691 10.05 45.36 7.09
C ARG A 691 10.62 43.97 7.41
N HIS A 692 11.88 43.76 7.03
CA HIS A 692 12.71 42.56 7.18
C HIS A 692 13.12 42.22 8.62
N ALA A 693 13.29 40.92 8.90
CA ALA A 693 14.14 40.37 9.96
C ALA A 693 14.98 39.19 9.41
N SER A 694 16.23 39.11 9.85
CA SER A 694 17.39 38.44 9.24
C SER A 694 17.41 36.89 9.31
N ARG A 695 17.93 36.26 8.25
CA ARG A 695 18.00 34.81 7.97
C ARG A 695 19.34 34.20 8.44
N LYS A 696 19.30 33.05 9.12
CA LYS A 696 20.45 32.11 9.22
C LYS A 696 20.60 31.37 7.88
N GLN A 697 21.79 31.39 7.29
CA GLN A 697 22.12 30.78 5.99
C GLN A 697 22.12 29.24 6.06
N GLY A 698 21.16 28.60 5.40
CA GLY A 698 21.27 27.22 4.92
C GLY A 698 21.98 27.19 3.56
N ASN A 699 22.61 26.06 3.21
CA ASN A 699 23.28 25.88 1.90
C ASN A 699 22.29 26.18 0.76
N MET A 700 22.64 27.15 -0.09
CA MET A 700 21.86 27.58 -1.27
C MET A 700 21.88 26.52 -2.37
N ARG A 701 20.80 26.44 -3.16
CA ARG A 701 20.68 25.51 -4.31
C ARG A 701 21.50 26.00 -5.50
N ILE A 702 21.99 25.10 -6.33
CA ILE A 702 22.79 25.44 -7.52
C ILE A 702 22.04 26.28 -8.56
N ASN A 703 20.75 26.01 -8.76
CA ASN A 703 19.90 26.76 -9.66
C ASN A 703 19.13 27.89 -8.97
N GLU A 704 19.37 28.19 -7.68
CA GLU A 704 18.59 29.20 -6.94
C GLU A 704 18.75 30.61 -7.51
N LYS A 705 19.95 30.93 -8.01
CA LYS A 705 20.35 32.25 -8.49
C LYS A 705 20.95 32.24 -9.89
N THR A 706 20.71 31.16 -10.64
CA THR A 706 21.31 30.99 -11.98
C THR A 706 20.22 31.03 -13.01
N ALA A 707 20.23 32.04 -13.89
CA ALA A 707 19.45 32.03 -15.12
C ALA A 707 20.34 31.65 -16.30
N ILE A 708 19.76 30.98 -17.30
CA ILE A 708 20.46 30.53 -18.50
C ILE A 708 19.92 31.34 -19.68
N ALA A 709 20.74 32.22 -20.24
CA ALA A 709 20.35 33.00 -21.42
C ALA A 709 20.99 32.42 -22.68
N THR A 710 20.23 32.40 -23.76
CA THR A 710 20.66 32.06 -25.12
C THR A 710 20.08 33.08 -26.10
N SER A 711 20.45 33.01 -27.38
CA SER A 711 19.83 33.85 -28.42
C SER A 711 18.34 33.57 -28.64
N GLN A 712 17.82 32.42 -28.18
CA GLN A 712 16.45 31.96 -28.45
C GLN A 712 15.54 31.93 -27.23
N VAL A 713 16.08 31.71 -26.03
CA VAL A 713 15.33 31.60 -24.76
C VAL A 713 16.12 32.14 -23.58
N LEU A 714 15.39 32.59 -22.57
CA LEU A 714 15.90 32.82 -21.22
C LEU A 714 15.23 31.81 -20.28
N LEU A 715 16.02 31.01 -19.56
CA LEU A 715 15.53 30.12 -18.51
C LEU A 715 15.82 30.77 -17.15
N VAL A 716 14.80 31.05 -16.36
CA VAL A 716 14.95 31.63 -15.01
C VAL A 716 14.51 30.64 -13.94
N PRO A 717 15.09 30.69 -12.73
CA PRO A 717 14.63 29.86 -11.62
C PRO A 717 13.14 30.04 -11.33
N TYR A 718 12.45 28.96 -10.98
CA TYR A 718 11.02 29.05 -10.66
C TYR A 718 10.79 29.70 -9.29
N GLU A 719 10.39 30.98 -9.32
CA GLU A 719 10.00 31.80 -8.17
C GLU A 719 8.49 31.83 -7.91
N ALA A 720 8.13 32.25 -6.69
CA ALA A 720 6.74 32.38 -6.23
C ALA A 720 5.89 33.37 -7.06
N HIS A 721 6.48 34.41 -7.67
CA HIS A 721 5.68 35.35 -8.49
C HIS A 721 5.20 34.73 -9.80
N HIS A 722 5.86 33.69 -10.31
CA HIS A 722 5.42 32.98 -11.51
C HIS A 722 4.17 32.12 -11.28
N VAL A 723 3.87 31.76 -10.03
CA VAL A 723 2.80 30.81 -9.68
C VAL A 723 1.44 31.28 -10.18
N LEU A 724 1.15 32.59 -10.14
CA LEU A 724 -0.12 33.12 -10.63
C LEU A 724 -0.31 32.89 -12.14
N ASN A 725 0.71 33.17 -12.93
CA ASN A 725 0.66 32.97 -14.38
C ASN A 725 0.69 31.47 -14.74
N TYR A 726 1.52 30.69 -14.02
CA TYR A 726 1.57 29.23 -14.16
C TYR A 726 0.23 28.58 -13.85
N HIS A 727 -0.41 28.95 -12.74
CA HIS A 727 -1.74 28.49 -12.38
C HIS A 727 -2.77 28.82 -13.47
N GLY A 728 -2.67 30.01 -14.07
CA GLY A 728 -3.48 30.39 -15.23
C GLY A 728 -3.33 29.44 -16.42
N TRP A 729 -2.10 29.07 -16.78
CA TRP A 729 -1.83 28.05 -17.80
C TRP A 729 -2.42 26.68 -17.41
N MET A 730 -2.28 26.31 -16.14
CA MET A 730 -2.77 25.05 -15.61
C MET A 730 -4.29 24.99 -15.44
N GLN A 731 -5.04 26.06 -15.76
CA GLN A 731 -6.50 26.00 -15.93
C GLN A 731 -6.93 25.61 -17.35
N ASP A 732 -6.03 25.63 -18.35
CA ASP A 732 -6.36 25.24 -19.72
C ASP A 732 -6.44 23.69 -19.83
N PRO A 733 -7.62 23.12 -20.17
CA PRO A 733 -7.78 21.67 -20.28
C PRO A 733 -6.84 21.02 -21.31
N SER A 734 -6.46 21.74 -22.36
CA SER A 734 -5.52 21.24 -23.37
C SER A 734 -4.09 21.15 -22.84
N ILE A 735 -3.71 22.03 -21.92
CA ILE A 735 -2.41 22.00 -21.22
C ILE A 735 -2.42 20.90 -20.16
N GLN A 736 -3.50 20.77 -19.38
CA GLN A 736 -3.68 19.69 -18.42
C GLN A 736 -3.62 18.31 -19.09
N GLU A 737 -4.29 18.14 -20.24
CA GLU A 737 -4.23 16.90 -21.01
C GLU A 737 -2.82 16.63 -21.57
N ALA A 738 -2.16 17.66 -22.10
CA ALA A 738 -0.82 17.54 -22.68
C ALA A 738 0.28 17.26 -21.65
N THR A 739 0.14 17.82 -20.43
CA THR A 739 1.07 17.64 -19.30
C THR A 739 0.65 16.50 -18.37
N ALA A 740 -0.51 15.89 -18.59
CA ALA A 740 -1.11 14.87 -17.71
C ALA A 740 -1.31 15.36 -16.26
N SER A 741 -1.61 16.63 -16.08
CA SER A 741 -1.76 17.28 -14.76
C SER A 741 -3.22 17.39 -14.34
N GLU A 742 -3.49 17.24 -13.04
CA GLU A 742 -4.81 17.48 -12.46
C GLU A 742 -4.95 18.96 -12.06
N PRO A 743 -6.17 19.53 -12.12
CA PRO A 743 -6.40 20.90 -11.68
C PRO A 743 -6.11 21.04 -10.17
N MET A 744 -5.23 21.97 -9.83
CA MET A 744 -4.90 22.31 -8.45
C MET A 744 -5.45 23.69 -8.10
N SER A 745 -5.73 23.90 -6.82
CA SER A 745 -5.96 25.24 -6.28
C SER A 745 -4.70 26.09 -6.36
N LEU A 746 -4.87 27.42 -6.31
CA LEU A 746 -3.74 28.34 -6.33
C LEU A 746 -2.82 28.14 -5.12
N GLU A 747 -3.38 27.80 -3.96
CA GLU A 747 -2.59 27.46 -2.76
C GLU A 747 -1.72 26.21 -2.97
N GLU A 748 -2.27 25.15 -3.58
CA GLU A 748 -1.53 23.93 -3.90
C GLU A 748 -0.39 24.17 -4.91
N GLU A 749 -0.58 25.10 -5.87
CA GLU A 749 0.48 25.51 -6.80
C GLU A 749 1.64 26.23 -6.09
N TYR A 750 1.35 27.08 -5.10
CA TYR A 750 2.38 27.72 -4.28
C TYR A 750 3.16 26.70 -3.42
N GLU A 751 2.47 25.73 -2.84
CA GLU A 751 3.10 24.63 -2.10
C GLU A 751 3.97 23.76 -3.01
N ASN A 752 3.47 23.42 -4.21
CA ASN A 752 4.22 22.67 -5.20
C ASN A 752 5.47 23.44 -5.65
N GLN A 753 5.35 24.73 -5.95
CA GLN A 753 6.49 25.59 -6.30
C GLN A 753 7.57 25.57 -5.23
N GLN A 754 7.20 25.72 -3.95
CA GLN A 754 8.16 25.66 -2.84
C GLN A 754 8.82 24.28 -2.74
N SER A 755 8.03 23.20 -2.90
CA SER A 755 8.56 21.83 -2.87
C SER A 755 9.55 21.58 -4.02
N TRP A 756 9.26 22.05 -5.23
CA TRP A 756 10.13 21.86 -6.40
C TRP A 756 11.40 22.71 -6.28
N ARG A 757 11.28 23.91 -5.72
CA ARG A 757 12.42 24.79 -5.47
C ARG A 757 13.41 24.22 -4.44
N THR A 758 12.93 23.46 -3.48
CA THR A 758 13.74 22.91 -2.37
C THR A 758 14.22 21.48 -2.62
N ALA A 759 13.65 20.76 -3.59
CA ALA A 759 13.90 19.35 -3.86
C ALA A 759 15.26 19.05 -4.55
N ARG A 760 16.10 18.24 -3.91
CA ARG A 760 17.48 17.87 -4.36
C ARG A 760 17.58 16.99 -5.58
N ASP A 761 16.48 16.43 -6.00
CA ASP A 761 16.30 15.61 -7.18
C ASP A 761 15.67 16.39 -8.34
N LYS A 762 15.44 17.72 -8.20
CA LYS A 762 14.71 18.52 -9.18
C LYS A 762 15.41 19.81 -9.58
N LEU A 763 15.37 20.15 -10.86
CA LEU A 763 15.70 21.49 -11.36
C LEU A 763 14.55 21.99 -12.22
N THR A 764 13.93 23.10 -11.80
CA THR A 764 12.81 23.71 -12.53
C THR A 764 13.16 25.14 -12.95
N PHE A 765 12.95 25.43 -14.23
CA PHE A 765 13.11 26.75 -14.80
C PHE A 765 11.84 27.17 -15.53
N ILE A 766 11.52 28.46 -15.46
CA ILE A 766 10.53 29.10 -16.32
C ILE A 766 11.20 29.49 -17.63
N VAL A 767 10.55 29.15 -18.74
CA VAL A 767 10.96 29.53 -20.09
C VAL A 767 10.39 30.91 -20.38
N CYS A 768 11.27 31.86 -20.66
CA CYS A 768 10.96 33.23 -21.04
C CYS A 768 11.52 33.56 -22.42
N GLU A 769 11.02 34.65 -23.01
CA GLU A 769 11.61 35.25 -24.21
C GLU A 769 13.10 35.58 -24.03
N PRO A 770 13.91 35.51 -25.12
CA PRO A 770 15.33 35.83 -25.03
C PRO A 770 15.55 37.27 -24.57
N LEU A 771 16.71 37.50 -23.93
CA LEU A 771 17.11 38.85 -23.53
C LEU A 771 17.33 39.72 -24.79
N GLN A 772 16.71 40.90 -24.81
CA GLN A 772 16.96 41.88 -25.87
C GLN A 772 18.42 42.37 -25.81
N ALA A 773 19.03 42.57 -26.98
CA ALA A 773 20.38 43.11 -27.05
C ALA A 773 20.40 44.54 -26.48
N THR A 774 21.31 44.82 -25.55
CA THR A 774 21.50 46.19 -25.06
C THR A 774 22.05 47.07 -26.19
N PRO A 775 21.59 48.33 -26.36
CA PRO A 775 22.07 49.24 -27.40
C PRO A 775 23.60 49.42 -27.44
N ASP A 776 24.27 49.23 -26.30
CA ASP A 776 25.70 49.49 -26.10
C ASP A 776 26.59 48.24 -26.24
N GLY A 777 26.03 47.07 -26.63
CA GLY A 777 26.79 45.82 -26.78
C GLY A 777 27.39 45.27 -25.48
N GLY A 778 26.92 45.71 -24.32
CA GLY A 778 27.37 45.26 -23.01
C GLY A 778 26.87 43.86 -22.65
N ASP A 779 27.71 43.08 -21.98
CA ASP A 779 27.35 41.72 -21.57
C ASP A 779 26.43 41.75 -20.33
N VAL A 780 25.20 41.23 -20.47
CA VAL A 780 24.21 41.22 -19.37
C VAL A 780 24.65 40.21 -18.31
N ARG A 781 25.19 40.69 -17.19
CA ARG A 781 25.68 39.84 -16.09
C ARG A 781 24.64 39.52 -15.02
N PHE A 782 23.53 40.25 -15.00
CA PHE A 782 22.48 40.13 -14.00
C PHE A 782 21.10 40.24 -14.64
N VAL A 783 20.19 39.35 -14.25
CA VAL A 783 18.79 39.30 -14.67
C VAL A 783 17.93 39.63 -13.47
N ARG A 784 17.17 40.73 -13.58
CA ARG A 784 16.27 41.18 -12.51
C ARG A 784 14.95 40.40 -12.57
N ALA A 785 14.57 39.82 -11.43
CA ALA A 785 13.26 39.20 -11.27
C ALA A 785 12.12 40.23 -11.46
N LYS A 786 11.02 39.80 -12.08
CA LYS A 786 9.85 40.56 -12.54
C LYS A 786 10.07 41.52 -13.71
N ASP A 787 11.23 41.46 -14.38
CA ASP A 787 11.54 42.29 -15.54
C ASP A 787 11.79 41.41 -16.78
N ALA A 788 12.79 40.53 -16.69
CA ALA A 788 13.10 39.59 -17.76
C ALA A 788 12.13 38.38 -17.82
N ASP A 789 11.39 38.19 -16.74
CA ASP A 789 10.43 37.13 -16.45
C ASP A 789 9.07 37.72 -16.00
N ALA A 790 8.74 38.91 -16.53
CA ALA A 790 7.41 39.47 -16.41
C ALA A 790 6.36 38.55 -17.04
N ASP A 791 5.10 38.62 -16.57
CA ASP A 791 4.03 37.69 -16.94
C ASP A 791 3.83 37.59 -18.47
N ASP A 792 3.98 38.71 -19.19
CA ASP A 792 3.85 38.80 -20.65
C ASP A 792 5.04 38.23 -21.44
N ARG A 793 6.14 37.91 -20.76
CA ARG A 793 7.38 37.35 -21.33
C ARG A 793 7.57 35.86 -21.02
N MET A 794 6.78 35.32 -20.09
CA MET A 794 6.76 33.89 -19.78
C MET A 794 6.13 33.10 -20.93
N ARG A 795 6.75 31.98 -21.32
CA ARG A 795 6.33 31.15 -22.47
C ARG A 795 6.10 29.68 -22.09
N GLY A 796 6.56 29.24 -20.93
CA GLY A 796 6.34 27.88 -20.43
C GLY A 796 7.32 27.51 -19.31
N ASP A 797 7.58 26.23 -19.12
CA ASP A 797 8.53 25.72 -18.14
C ASP A 797 9.33 24.52 -18.66
N ILE A 798 10.46 24.26 -18.01
CA ILE A 798 11.29 23.11 -18.25
C ILE A 798 11.78 22.52 -16.92
N ASN A 799 11.56 21.23 -16.76
CA ASN A 799 11.85 20.47 -15.55
C ASN A 799 12.87 19.37 -15.83
N PHE A 800 13.72 19.14 -14.85
CA PHE A 800 14.64 18.01 -14.81
C PHE A 800 14.48 17.27 -13.48
N PHE A 801 14.31 15.95 -13.55
CA PHE A 801 14.17 15.07 -12.38
C PHE A 801 15.24 13.99 -12.39
N LEU A 802 15.79 13.62 -11.23
CA LEU A 802 16.76 12.54 -11.08
C LEU A 802 16.13 11.32 -10.40
N TYR A 803 16.34 10.14 -10.98
CA TYR A 803 15.90 8.86 -10.46
C TYR A 803 17.04 7.84 -10.41
N PRO A 804 17.03 6.87 -9.46
CA PRO A 804 17.89 5.69 -9.54
C PRO A 804 17.63 4.89 -10.83
N ASP A 805 18.70 4.44 -11.48
CA ASP A 805 18.60 3.58 -12.65
C ASP A 805 18.35 2.12 -12.22
N GLU A 806 17.10 1.67 -12.26
CA GLU A 806 16.67 0.34 -11.78
C GLU A 806 17.01 -0.80 -12.75
N GLU A 807 17.61 -0.53 -13.91
CA GLU A 807 17.90 -1.53 -14.94
C GLU A 807 19.37 -2.00 -14.98
N GLU A 808 20.28 -1.36 -14.24
CA GLU A 808 21.63 -1.88 -14.07
C GLU A 808 21.60 -3.09 -13.11
N GLU A 809 21.83 -4.29 -13.65
CA GLU A 809 21.91 -5.55 -12.89
C GLU A 809 23.12 -5.62 -11.94
N ASP A 810 24.02 -4.64 -11.99
CA ASP A 810 25.25 -4.59 -11.19
C ASP A 810 25.07 -3.68 -9.97
N THR A 811 24.85 -4.29 -8.80
CA THR A 811 24.67 -3.62 -7.49
C THR A 811 25.88 -2.79 -7.02
N SER A 812 26.91 -2.62 -7.86
CA SER A 812 28.14 -1.90 -7.56
C SER A 812 28.26 -0.51 -8.21
N GLN A 813 27.36 -0.14 -9.14
CA GLN A 813 27.37 1.19 -9.79
C GLN A 813 26.14 2.01 -9.37
N ASN A 814 26.37 3.22 -8.84
CA ASN A 814 25.31 4.17 -8.44
C ASN A 814 24.79 4.95 -9.67
N GLY A 815 24.18 4.25 -10.62
CA GLY A 815 23.59 4.84 -11.83
C GLY A 815 22.32 5.64 -11.56
N LEU A 816 22.21 6.81 -12.19
CA LEU A 816 21.03 7.69 -12.15
C LEU A 816 20.53 7.96 -13.57
N ILE A 817 19.22 8.03 -13.76
CA ILE A 817 18.57 8.45 -15.00
C ILE A 817 17.85 9.81 -14.80
N GLY A 818 18.04 10.73 -15.75
CA GLY A 818 17.45 12.06 -15.72
C GLY A 818 16.19 12.17 -16.57
N GLU A 819 15.05 12.56 -16.01
CA GLU A 819 13.83 12.84 -16.78
C GLU A 819 13.77 14.33 -17.15
N VAL A 820 13.55 14.62 -18.43
CA VAL A 820 13.40 15.99 -18.97
C VAL A 820 11.94 16.17 -19.39
N ASP A 821 11.30 17.20 -18.85
CA ASP A 821 9.96 17.62 -19.24
C ASP A 821 9.96 19.09 -19.67
N VAL A 822 9.25 19.42 -20.74
CA VAL A 822 9.18 20.78 -21.29
C VAL A 822 7.78 21.08 -21.79
N MET A 823 7.26 22.23 -21.37
CA MET A 823 5.93 22.72 -21.70
C MET A 823 6.02 24.13 -22.26
N ILE A 824 5.29 24.42 -23.34
CA ILE A 824 5.10 25.77 -23.89
C ILE A 824 3.60 26.07 -23.83
N ALA A 825 3.24 27.05 -23.02
CA ALA A 825 1.88 27.26 -22.55
C ALA A 825 0.95 27.62 -23.69
N ASP A 826 1.11 28.80 -24.28
CA ASP A 826 0.21 29.25 -25.34
C ASP A 826 0.47 28.56 -26.67
N THR A 827 -0.62 28.18 -27.36
CA THR A 827 -0.55 27.56 -28.68
C THR A 827 0.11 28.44 -29.73
N GLU A 828 0.01 29.77 -29.60
CA GLU A 828 0.62 30.73 -30.53
C GLU A 828 2.14 30.65 -30.53
N HIS A 829 2.75 30.31 -29.39
CA HIS A 829 4.19 30.19 -29.21
C HIS A 829 4.73 28.78 -29.53
N ARG A 830 3.84 27.78 -29.68
CA ARG A 830 4.24 26.40 -30.04
C ARG A 830 4.73 26.37 -31.50
N GLY A 831 5.81 25.63 -31.74
CA GLY A 831 6.42 25.51 -33.07
C GLY A 831 7.36 26.67 -33.46
N GLN A 832 7.51 27.70 -32.63
CA GLN A 832 8.45 28.82 -32.87
C GLN A 832 9.89 28.53 -32.39
N GLY A 833 10.17 27.30 -31.94
CA GLY A 833 11.52 26.87 -31.55
C GLY A 833 11.84 26.94 -30.05
N PHE A 834 10.97 27.56 -29.22
CA PHE A 834 11.15 27.69 -27.76
C PHE A 834 11.46 26.36 -27.07
N GLY A 835 10.64 25.32 -27.25
CA GLY A 835 10.84 24.03 -26.57
C GLY A 835 12.18 23.37 -26.89
N GLY A 836 12.64 23.46 -28.15
CA GLY A 836 13.93 22.90 -28.55
C GLY A 836 15.10 23.69 -27.99
N ALA A 837 14.99 25.02 -28.00
CA ALA A 837 15.98 25.89 -27.41
C ALA A 837 16.11 25.68 -25.89
N SER A 838 14.99 25.50 -25.18
CA SER A 838 14.97 25.21 -23.74
C SER A 838 15.66 23.90 -23.41
N VAL A 839 15.36 22.82 -24.12
CA VAL A 839 16.03 21.52 -23.88
C VAL A 839 17.52 21.62 -24.19
N ARG A 840 17.93 22.25 -25.30
CA ARG A 840 19.37 22.46 -25.59
C ARG A 840 20.08 23.27 -24.49
N ALA A 841 19.45 24.34 -24.00
CA ALA A 841 19.99 25.18 -22.93
C ALA A 841 20.12 24.39 -21.61
N LEU A 842 19.11 23.60 -21.25
CA LEU A 842 19.16 22.73 -20.07
C LEU A 842 20.25 21.68 -20.19
N LEU A 843 20.36 20.97 -21.32
CA LEU A 843 21.40 19.95 -21.51
C LEU A 843 22.81 20.55 -21.46
N THR A 844 22.99 21.76 -22.01
CA THR A 844 24.26 22.50 -21.89
C THR A 844 24.58 22.85 -20.43
N TYR A 845 23.56 23.26 -19.66
CA TYR A 845 23.71 23.52 -18.23
C TYR A 845 24.05 22.26 -17.43
N LEU A 846 23.35 21.15 -17.71
CA LEU A 846 23.63 19.85 -17.09
C LEU A 846 25.07 19.42 -17.38
N GLN A 847 25.55 19.50 -18.63
CA GLN A 847 26.93 19.14 -18.97
C GLN A 847 27.97 19.96 -18.19
N ARG A 848 27.72 21.26 -17.97
CA ARG A 848 28.64 22.16 -17.26
C ARG A 848 28.59 22.01 -15.74
N ARG A 849 27.44 21.67 -15.17
CA ARG A 849 27.18 21.65 -13.72
C ARG A 849 26.94 20.24 -13.16
N LEU A 850 27.08 19.18 -13.95
CA LEU A 850 26.69 17.82 -13.56
C LEU A 850 27.31 17.39 -12.22
N ALA A 851 28.61 17.62 -12.02
CA ALA A 851 29.30 17.24 -10.80
C ALA A 851 28.71 17.94 -9.56
N GLU A 852 28.35 19.21 -9.68
CA GLU A 852 27.76 20.00 -8.60
C GLU A 852 26.31 19.56 -8.33
N ILE A 853 25.53 19.30 -9.39
CA ILE A 853 24.14 18.79 -9.31
C ILE A 853 24.10 17.41 -8.61
N LEU A 854 24.98 16.48 -9.02
CA LEU A 854 25.06 15.14 -8.42
C LEU A 854 25.54 15.19 -6.97
N LYS A 855 26.42 16.12 -6.63
CA LYS A 855 26.86 16.37 -5.25
C LYS A 855 25.72 16.94 -4.39
N GLU A 856 24.94 17.88 -4.92
CA GLU A 856 23.76 18.42 -4.24
C GLU A 856 22.72 17.33 -3.97
N HIS A 857 22.50 16.44 -4.94
CA HIS A 857 21.61 15.29 -4.81
C HIS A 857 22.05 14.31 -3.72
N THR A 858 23.33 13.90 -3.71
CA THR A 858 23.87 12.87 -2.81
C THR A 858 24.11 13.32 -1.36
N THR A 859 24.25 14.62 -1.10
CA THR A 859 24.51 15.15 0.26
C THR A 859 23.29 15.20 1.19
N GLY A 860 22.11 14.76 0.73
CA GLY A 860 20.86 14.79 1.52
C GLY A 860 20.33 13.43 1.95
N ASP A 861 20.81 12.36 1.32
CA ASP A 861 20.32 11.01 1.53
C ASP A 861 21.38 10.21 2.29
N GLY A 862 21.10 9.85 3.54
CA GLY A 862 22.04 9.20 4.46
C GLY A 862 22.47 7.77 4.05
N SER A 863 22.30 7.39 2.79
CA SER A 863 22.56 6.06 2.24
C SER A 863 23.46 6.03 1.00
N LEU A 864 23.91 7.17 0.46
CA LEU A 864 24.73 7.21 -0.76
C LEU A 864 26.18 7.58 -0.43
N ASN A 865 27.11 6.67 -0.75
CA ASN A 865 28.55 6.93 -0.63
C ASN A 865 28.93 8.16 -1.46
N GLN A 866 29.62 9.10 -0.83
CA GLN A 866 29.83 10.48 -1.26
C GLN A 866 30.78 10.68 -2.48
N GLY A 867 30.88 9.72 -3.40
CA GLY A 867 31.87 9.76 -4.48
C GLY A 867 31.50 9.14 -5.84
N ASP A 868 30.43 8.35 -5.95
CA ASP A 868 30.28 7.43 -7.11
C ASP A 868 28.97 7.57 -7.92
N ALA A 869 28.14 8.59 -7.67
CA ALA A 869 26.90 8.77 -8.45
C ALA A 869 27.22 9.21 -9.90
N LYS A 870 26.61 8.54 -10.88
CA LYS A 870 26.81 8.83 -12.30
C LYS A 870 25.47 8.89 -13.05
N LEU A 871 25.29 9.92 -13.86
CA LEU A 871 24.15 10.00 -14.79
C LEU A 871 24.41 9.05 -15.97
N THR A 872 23.60 8.00 -16.09
CA THR A 872 23.71 6.96 -17.13
C THR A 872 22.98 7.37 -18.41
N GLY A 873 21.82 7.99 -18.26
CA GLY A 873 21.00 8.41 -19.40
C GLY A 873 19.96 9.47 -19.06
N LEU A 874 19.24 9.88 -20.10
CA LEU A 874 18.12 10.79 -20.06
C LEU A 874 16.87 10.10 -20.58
N MET A 875 15.72 10.48 -20.05
CA MET A 875 14.43 10.08 -20.57
C MET A 875 13.45 11.25 -20.64
N ALA A 876 12.41 11.12 -21.46
CA ALA A 876 11.24 11.97 -21.49
C ALA A 876 10.01 11.11 -21.69
N LYS A 877 8.98 11.28 -20.86
CA LYS A 877 7.70 10.57 -20.99
C LYS A 877 6.71 11.49 -21.68
N ILE A 878 6.20 11.07 -22.85
CA ILE A 878 5.40 11.93 -23.71
C ILE A 878 4.12 11.20 -24.11
N LYS A 879 2.94 11.79 -23.91
CA LYS A 879 1.68 11.21 -24.41
C LYS A 879 1.77 10.86 -25.91
N GLN A 880 1.28 9.70 -26.30
CA GLN A 880 1.32 9.16 -27.66
C GLN A 880 0.68 10.13 -28.65
N GLY A 881 -0.40 10.79 -28.24
CA GLY A 881 -1.12 11.82 -29.01
C GLY A 881 -0.37 13.15 -29.14
N ASN A 882 0.66 13.41 -28.32
CA ASN A 882 1.47 14.62 -28.40
C ASN A 882 2.58 14.44 -29.47
N VAL A 883 2.16 14.49 -30.73
CA VAL A 883 3.04 14.34 -31.91
C VAL A 883 4.12 15.43 -31.95
N GLY A 884 3.82 16.65 -31.48
CA GLY A 884 4.73 17.78 -31.44
C GLY A 884 5.95 17.53 -30.54
N SER A 885 5.72 17.16 -29.27
CA SER A 885 6.81 16.86 -28.34
C SER A 885 7.60 15.62 -28.78
N ARG A 886 6.94 14.58 -29.31
CA ARG A 886 7.66 13.41 -29.84
C ARG A 886 8.60 13.77 -30.99
N ALA A 887 8.13 14.57 -31.95
CA ALA A 887 8.97 15.04 -33.06
C ALA A 887 10.12 15.94 -32.56
N LEU A 888 9.88 16.76 -31.53
CA LEU A 888 10.90 17.59 -30.89
C LEU A 888 12.03 16.74 -30.30
N PHE A 889 11.70 15.81 -29.40
CA PHE A 889 12.69 14.97 -28.72
C PHE A 889 13.41 14.03 -29.70
N GLN A 890 12.73 13.54 -30.75
CA GLN A 890 13.38 12.78 -31.84
C GLN A 890 14.43 13.61 -32.57
N LYS A 891 14.12 14.87 -32.93
CA LYS A 891 15.08 15.78 -33.58
C LYS A 891 16.29 16.08 -32.68
N LEU A 892 16.08 16.14 -31.37
CA LEU A 892 17.15 16.34 -30.38
C LEU A 892 18.01 15.07 -30.16
N GLY A 893 17.61 13.92 -30.69
CA GLY A 893 18.38 12.68 -30.66
C GLY A 893 17.84 11.59 -29.74
N PHE A 894 16.73 11.83 -29.03
CA PHE A 894 16.09 10.81 -28.21
C PHE A 894 15.45 9.74 -29.10
N ARG A 895 15.49 8.48 -28.64
CA ARG A 895 14.89 7.33 -29.32
C ARG A 895 13.76 6.77 -28.48
N GLN A 896 12.68 6.38 -29.13
CA GLN A 896 11.60 5.71 -28.44
C GLN A 896 12.09 4.34 -27.93
N ARG A 897 11.88 4.08 -26.64
CA ARG A 897 12.16 2.81 -25.99
C ARG A 897 10.86 2.10 -25.64
N GLY A 898 10.68 0.90 -26.17
CA GLY A 898 9.48 0.10 -25.94
C GLY A 898 8.23 0.64 -26.64
N GLU A 899 7.10 0.03 -26.28
CA GLU A 899 5.77 0.42 -26.76
C GLU A 899 5.13 1.47 -25.85
N VAL A 900 4.00 2.02 -26.29
CA VAL A 900 3.22 2.97 -25.51
C VAL A 900 2.79 2.32 -24.18
N ASN A 901 3.02 3.00 -23.06
CA ASN A 901 2.69 2.51 -21.74
C ASN A 901 1.17 2.61 -21.46
N TYR A 902 0.74 2.08 -20.31
CA TYR A 902 -0.67 2.07 -19.88
C TYR A 902 -1.31 3.46 -19.79
N PHE A 903 -0.53 4.52 -19.58
CA PHE A 903 -1.00 5.91 -19.51
C PHE A 903 -1.09 6.58 -20.88
N GLY A 904 -0.88 5.82 -21.96
CA GLY A 904 -0.82 6.34 -23.30
C GLY A 904 0.45 7.16 -23.54
N GLU A 905 1.57 6.89 -22.85
CA GLU A 905 2.83 7.63 -23.00
C GLU A 905 3.91 6.79 -23.67
N VAL A 906 4.75 7.46 -24.42
CA VAL A 906 5.95 6.93 -25.04
C VAL A 906 7.15 7.39 -24.23
N THR A 907 7.99 6.45 -23.80
CA THR A 907 9.28 6.77 -23.19
C THR A 907 10.32 6.98 -24.27
N MET A 908 10.85 8.20 -24.34
CA MET A 908 11.93 8.61 -25.22
C MET A 908 13.22 8.62 -24.40
N VAL A 909 14.27 7.93 -24.82
CA VAL A 909 15.53 7.81 -24.07
C VAL A 909 16.74 8.28 -24.88
N MET A 910 17.78 8.75 -24.19
CA MET A 910 19.09 9.07 -24.76
C MET A 910 20.18 8.73 -23.75
N GLU A 911 21.18 7.96 -24.15
CA GLU A 911 22.36 7.71 -23.32
C GLU A 911 23.10 9.01 -23.00
N TRP A 912 23.66 9.15 -21.80
CA TRP A 912 24.30 10.40 -21.38
C TRP A 912 25.49 10.77 -22.30
N GLY A 913 26.31 9.79 -22.70
CA GLY A 913 27.42 10.02 -23.63
C GLY A 913 26.99 10.44 -25.05
N GLU A 914 25.75 10.14 -25.46
CA GLU A 914 25.18 10.72 -26.69
C GLU A 914 24.79 12.17 -26.45
N ALA A 915 24.16 12.49 -25.31
CA ALA A 915 23.78 13.85 -24.95
C ALA A 915 24.99 14.79 -24.90
N GLU A 916 26.10 14.36 -24.30
CA GLU A 916 27.37 15.12 -24.26
C GLU A 916 27.88 15.46 -25.67
N ARG A 917 27.88 14.48 -26.57
CA ARG A 917 28.31 14.69 -27.96
C ARG A 917 27.40 15.67 -28.70
N ARG A 918 26.08 15.58 -28.49
CA ARG A 918 25.11 16.49 -29.10
C ARG A 918 25.31 17.93 -28.63
N VAL A 919 25.57 18.14 -27.35
CA VAL A 919 25.86 19.47 -26.82
C VAL A 919 27.12 20.05 -27.44
N GLU A 920 28.18 19.25 -27.61
CA GLU A 920 29.41 19.67 -28.31
C GLU A 920 29.20 19.97 -29.80
N GLU A 921 28.30 19.26 -30.47
CA GLU A 921 27.90 19.52 -31.85
C GLU A 921 27.11 20.84 -31.95
N TRP A 922 26.15 21.07 -31.05
CA TRP A 922 25.38 22.32 -31.03
C TRP A 922 26.25 23.53 -30.67
N ALA A 923 27.24 23.36 -29.80
CA ALA A 923 28.21 24.41 -29.48
C ALA A 923 29.05 24.83 -30.71
N ARG A 924 29.19 23.96 -31.72
CA ARG A 924 29.89 24.24 -32.98
C ARG A 924 29.00 24.88 -34.06
N GLY A 925 27.68 24.93 -33.89
CA GLY A 925 26.78 25.32 -34.97
C GLY A 925 25.51 26.12 -34.61
N GLU A 926 24.91 26.00 -33.42
CA GLU A 926 23.55 26.52 -33.18
C GLU A 926 23.21 26.96 -31.73
N VAL A 927 24.08 26.81 -30.72
CA VAL A 927 23.85 27.45 -29.40
C VAL A 927 24.57 28.80 -29.34
N GLU A 928 24.17 29.74 -30.19
CA GLU A 928 24.68 31.11 -30.10
C GLU A 928 24.29 31.75 -28.76
N GLY A 929 25.29 32.24 -28.02
CA GLY A 929 25.08 33.10 -26.87
C GLY A 929 24.67 32.42 -25.55
N TYR A 930 24.94 31.12 -25.35
CA TYR A 930 24.76 30.49 -24.03
C TYR A 930 25.60 31.21 -22.97
N ARG A 931 24.93 31.71 -21.93
CA ARG A 931 25.55 32.32 -20.76
C ARG A 931 24.73 32.02 -19.50
N GLU A 932 25.44 31.69 -18.43
CA GLU A 932 24.87 31.61 -17.08
C GLU A 932 25.00 32.99 -16.44
N VAL A 933 23.87 33.57 -16.06
CA VAL A 933 23.78 34.94 -15.53
C VAL A 933 23.13 34.90 -14.15
N VAL A 934 23.52 35.84 -13.29
CA VAL A 934 23.00 35.88 -11.92
C VAL A 934 21.56 36.37 -11.95
N TYR A 935 20.66 35.62 -11.31
CA TYR A 935 19.25 35.94 -11.20
C TYR A 935 18.92 36.39 -9.76
N GLY A 936 18.16 37.48 -9.62
CA GLY A 936 17.67 37.91 -8.32
C GLY A 936 17.10 39.33 -8.29
N VAL A 937 17.00 39.88 -7.08
CA VAL A 937 16.59 41.27 -6.83
C VAL A 937 17.84 42.07 -6.44
N LEU A 938 18.15 43.16 -7.15
CA LEU A 938 19.26 44.05 -6.79
C LEU A 938 19.04 44.58 -5.37
N ALA A 939 20.01 44.34 -4.49
CA ALA A 939 20.05 44.91 -3.15
C ALA A 939 20.50 46.37 -3.23
N ASP A 940 19.60 47.25 -3.64
CA ASP A 940 19.73 48.70 -3.52
C ASP A 940 18.32 49.29 -3.38
N GLU A 941 17.71 49.08 -2.22
CA GLU A 941 16.62 49.88 -1.68
C GLU A 941 16.40 49.47 -0.22
N LEU A 942 17.33 49.89 0.65
CA LEU A 942 17.17 50.23 2.07
C LEU A 942 18.59 50.57 2.55
N GLY A 943 19.02 51.81 2.30
CA GLY A 943 20.35 52.28 2.65
C GLY A 943 20.59 52.30 4.16
N GLU A 944 21.82 51.97 4.55
CA GLU A 944 22.63 52.71 5.52
C GLU A 944 24.09 52.24 5.33
N SER A 945 24.98 53.22 5.42
CA SER A 945 26.43 53.23 5.13
C SER A 945 27.26 52.07 5.66
#